data_AF-A0A428TL63-F1
#
_entry.id   AF-A0A428TL63-F1
#
_cell.length_a   1.000
_cell.length_b   1.000
_cell.length_c   1.000
_cell.angle_alpha   90.00
_cell.angle_beta   90.00
_cell.angle_gamma   90.00
#
_symmetry.space_group_name_H-M   'P 1'
#
loop_
_entity.id
_entity.type
_entity.pdbx_description
1 polymer ?
#
loop_
_entity_poly.entity_id
_entity_poly.type
_entity_poly.pdbx_seq_one_letter_code
_entity_poly.pdbx_strand_id
1 'polypeptide(L)'
;MTGELDAERVPWVRQDGCDPDSNWYLGEDQEKPSDPFHESESRGAWLQRLLLSVLCIFTLFALAAVTLSQSFISLVVHDHDHSTAPHETAAPPSPTIVQHNEDTPSVAQLRDPNEYILSPSWDFDAHPTVREYFWTITTETLNPDGIYRPMFLINNQFPGPMVECNEEDTIVVHIINQAPNATAIHFHGMFQNGTNIMDGTVGITQCPIAPNSNFTYRFNVKGQHGTYWYHAHHSAQASDGLLGPMVVHSRQEQKLQGLDYATDRVVMVQDHYHNLTSELLMGYLAPDQENDEPVPDNALINGRGVRDCSEFPGWPCDATNVSTPNIDLDAGKRHRLRIINVGAFAEFQIQFDEHPFYIIEVDGTDVNPEPFHRLNILPAQRYSVVMETNVTSSNSAFWMRARMVTHCFKRENDRLQPELRAIIRYTSTDTEPPVAQPTSKEWSEAIEVICRDLNTTALRPVEPISPPPADDFVVLRANFEIRDWRLARGFFNDSTWHGNATHPSLHRYLDAHVKGPVERGAISVNEQVFDREKELVLETVGIRTIDISINNFDDGAHPFHLHGHKFFVLLQGNSGYPPNSTELPKYLEEHNLLENPLRRDTITVEGYAWAIIRVVLDNPGMWAFHCHNTWHAESGMDLRKSLSTAQKRYTLCTPITPHVSKAPALRDYETRVVQYAELLLYQIEKMEGQPFNAKLWFHYYTFDVMGDLAFGQSFGMLKDGMKHYYMKLGDENMLLIGAFTRLIWLFPLFKAIPGVNHTHIKFQRWLREQNEPPVSDVFSWILEDYESNEQPSKQDFLNLHGDAHLIVVAGSDTTAVTITSLFYELSQRLDICSQLQKEIDEYKKEYIKSDYASLSHLKLLQACIDETLRLHPVVPSGLQRMTPPEGLQIGDTFVPGDTIVQVPSYTLQRDERAFLRPNEFLPERWTSQPDLIKDASAFAPFSMGRNSCVGKQLGLMEIRYITTEILSRYNIQFAPGNDPKAYLENKMDVFTLAVLDLNLVFTRRN
;
A
#
# COMPACT_ATOMS: atom_id res chain seq x y z
N MET A 1 22.50 70.24 -30.12
CA MET A 1 21.16 69.88 -30.65
C MET A 1 21.16 68.36 -30.72
N THR A 2 20.77 67.61 -29.67
CA THR A 2 19.45 67.44 -29.01
C THR A 2 18.49 66.53 -29.79
N GLY A 3 18.01 65.48 -29.11
CA GLY A 3 17.12 64.42 -29.61
C GLY A 3 17.70 63.04 -29.22
N GLU A 4 17.35 62.40 -28.08
CA GLU A 4 16.06 61.73 -27.72
C GLU A 4 15.87 60.41 -28.51
N LEU A 5 15.48 59.25 -27.94
CA LEU A 5 15.19 58.73 -26.58
C LEU A 5 15.72 57.25 -26.52
N ASP A 6 15.69 56.45 -25.45
CA ASP A 6 15.10 56.52 -24.11
C ASP A 6 15.91 55.67 -23.08
N ALA A 7 15.52 55.62 -21.80
CA ALA A 7 16.04 54.66 -20.81
C ALA A 7 15.11 54.41 -19.60
N GLU A 8 14.69 53.15 -19.38
CA GLU A 8 14.09 52.70 -18.11
C GLU A 8 14.97 51.66 -17.41
N ARG A 9 15.46 52.00 -16.21
CA ARG A 9 16.00 51.05 -15.22
C ARG A 9 15.54 51.41 -13.82
N VAL A 10 14.96 50.41 -13.18
CA VAL A 10 14.61 50.23 -11.76
C VAL A 10 15.38 51.10 -10.74
N PRO A 11 14.66 51.86 -9.90
CA PRO A 11 15.01 52.20 -8.52
C PRO A 11 14.14 51.36 -7.55
N TRP A 12 14.25 51.37 -6.20
CA TRP A 12 14.59 52.44 -5.26
C TRP A 12 15.09 51.83 -3.92
N VAL A 13 15.83 52.63 -3.12
CA VAL A 13 16.10 52.37 -1.68
C VAL A 13 15.59 53.58 -0.86
N ARG A 14 15.20 53.33 0.40
CA ARG A 14 14.56 54.27 1.37
C ARG A 14 15.15 55.69 1.47
N GLN A 15 14.27 56.67 1.76
CA GLN A 15 14.44 57.59 2.91
C GLN A 15 13.11 58.28 3.32
N ASP A 16 13.10 58.90 4.50
CA ASP A 16 11.92 59.15 5.36
C ASP A 16 11.21 60.52 5.19
N GLY A 17 9.99 60.67 5.75
CA GLY A 17 9.23 61.95 5.74
C GLY A 17 7.90 61.99 6.53
N CYS A 18 7.99 62.25 7.84
CA CYS A 18 7.00 62.62 8.87
C CYS A 18 5.49 62.87 8.57
N ASP A 19 4.63 62.15 9.31
CA ASP A 19 3.55 62.57 10.28
C ASP A 19 2.87 63.97 10.15
N PRO A 20 1.53 64.13 10.37
CA PRO A 20 0.86 63.80 11.65
C PRO A 20 -0.56 63.17 11.60
N ASP A 21 -1.06 62.83 12.80
CA ASP A 21 -2.46 62.58 13.22
C ASP A 21 -3.08 61.18 13.01
N SER A 22 -2.80 60.26 13.94
CA SER A 22 -3.88 59.60 14.72
C SER A 22 -3.37 59.01 16.05
N ASN A 23 -3.42 59.83 17.12
CA ASN A 23 -3.24 59.37 18.51
C ASN A 23 -4.40 58.45 18.95
N TRP A 24 -4.08 57.43 19.76
CA TRP A 24 -4.80 56.86 20.95
C TRP A 24 -4.19 55.45 21.19
N TYR A 25 -3.60 55.06 22.33
CA TYR A 25 -3.32 55.68 23.62
C TYR A 25 -2.02 55.09 24.18
N LEU A 26 -1.19 55.90 24.85
CA LEU A 26 -0.24 55.41 25.87
C LEU A 26 -0.91 55.48 27.25
N GLY A 27 -0.61 54.52 28.11
CA GLY A 27 -0.95 54.51 29.52
C GLY A 27 0.15 53.79 30.29
N GLU A 28 1.01 54.57 30.94
CA GLU A 28 2.12 54.07 31.76
C GLU A 28 1.58 53.42 33.04
N ASP A 29 2.29 52.41 33.56
CA ASP A 29 2.75 52.49 34.94
C ASP A 29 3.97 51.60 35.17
N GLN A 30 4.92 52.08 35.97
CA GLN A 30 6.13 51.34 36.34
C GLN A 30 5.90 50.54 37.62
N GLU A 31 6.02 49.22 37.56
CA GLU A 31 6.54 48.45 38.69
C GLU A 31 7.63 47.48 38.23
N LYS A 32 8.78 47.52 38.91
CA LYS A 32 9.81 46.49 38.82
C LYS A 32 9.33 45.24 39.55
N PRO A 33 9.24 44.06 38.91
CA PRO A 33 9.50 42.82 39.62
C PRO A 33 10.99 42.79 39.93
N SER A 34 11.35 42.64 41.21
CA SER A 34 12.71 42.33 41.62
C SER A 34 13.14 40.99 41.01
N ASP A 35 14.32 40.96 40.39
CA ASP A 35 14.99 39.72 39.99
C ASP A 35 15.25 38.85 41.24
N PRO A 36 14.67 37.64 41.34
CA PRO A 36 14.84 36.78 42.49
C PRO A 36 15.80 35.60 42.22
N PHE A 37 16.62 35.62 41.16
CA PHE A 37 17.58 34.54 40.86
C PHE A 37 18.99 35.01 40.50
N HIS A 38 19.49 35.98 41.26
CA HIS A 38 20.92 36.22 41.40
C HIS A 38 21.50 35.64 42.71
N GLU A 39 21.15 34.40 43.05
CA GLU A 39 21.89 33.58 44.03
C GLU A 39 22.58 32.40 43.36
N SER A 40 23.87 32.21 43.67
CA SER A 40 24.63 31.05 43.25
C SER A 40 24.21 29.83 44.06
N GLU A 41 23.19 29.08 43.62
CA GLU A 41 22.89 27.77 44.18
C GLU A 41 24.11 26.86 44.05
N SER A 42 24.80 26.66 45.18
CA SER A 42 25.93 25.72 45.23
C SER A 42 25.44 24.31 44.86
N ARG A 43 26.27 23.54 44.15
CA ARG A 43 25.95 22.17 43.67
C ARG A 43 25.37 21.24 44.74
N GLY A 44 25.60 21.50 46.04
CA GLY A 44 25.03 20.73 47.15
C GLY A 44 23.50 20.86 47.31
N ALA A 45 22.91 22.02 47.02
CA ALA A 45 21.47 22.24 47.22
C ALA A 45 20.61 21.45 46.20
N TRP A 46 21.04 21.46 44.94
CA TRP A 46 20.41 20.68 43.86
C TRP A 46 20.55 19.17 44.12
N LEU A 47 21.75 18.71 44.52
CA LEU A 47 21.98 17.31 44.92
C LEU A 47 21.11 16.88 46.11
N GLN A 48 20.89 17.73 47.11
CA GLN A 48 19.96 17.44 48.22
C GLN A 48 18.51 17.30 47.75
N ARG A 49 18.02 18.16 46.84
CA ARG A 49 16.66 18.05 46.30
C ARG A 49 16.51 16.79 45.45
N LEU A 50 17.51 16.45 44.64
CA LEU A 50 17.53 15.21 43.85
C LEU A 50 17.53 13.98 44.76
N LEU A 51 18.39 13.95 45.79
CA LEU A 51 18.44 12.87 46.78
C LEU A 51 17.13 12.73 47.56
N LEU A 52 16.51 13.83 48.00
CA LEU A 52 15.20 13.80 48.66
C LEU A 52 14.09 13.27 47.73
N SER A 53 14.12 13.64 46.44
CA SER A 53 13.15 13.16 45.45
C SER A 53 13.30 11.66 45.19
N VAL A 54 14.55 11.20 45.04
CA VAL A 54 14.90 9.79 44.87
C VAL A 54 14.57 8.98 46.14
N LEU A 55 14.83 9.52 47.33
CA LEU A 55 14.42 8.92 48.62
C LEU A 55 12.90 8.80 48.72
N CYS A 56 12.13 9.84 48.37
CA CYS A 56 10.67 9.77 48.35
C CYS A 56 10.17 8.65 47.41
N ILE A 57 10.71 8.55 46.20
CA ILE A 57 10.36 7.49 45.23
C ILE A 57 10.76 6.10 45.76
N PHE A 58 11.96 5.94 46.34
CA PHE A 58 12.37 4.69 46.97
C PHE A 58 11.52 4.33 48.19
N THR A 59 11.08 5.30 49.01
CA THR A 59 10.16 5.03 50.13
C THR A 59 8.75 4.65 49.65
N LEU A 60 8.27 5.20 48.53
CA LEU A 60 7.00 4.78 47.91
C LEU A 60 7.09 3.36 47.34
N PHE A 61 8.19 3.02 46.65
CA PHE A 61 8.43 1.64 46.20
C PHE A 61 8.64 0.66 47.36
N ALA A 62 9.31 1.08 48.44
CA ALA A 62 9.46 0.27 49.65
C ALA A 62 8.12 0.06 50.38
N LEU A 63 7.26 1.09 50.47
CA LEU A 63 5.90 0.93 51.00
C LEU A 63 5.09 -0.05 50.15
N ALA A 64 5.14 0.06 48.82
CA ALA A 64 4.46 -0.85 47.91
C ALA A 64 4.98 -2.30 48.02
N ALA A 65 6.30 -2.48 48.19
CA ALA A 65 6.88 -3.80 48.43
C ALA A 65 6.46 -4.38 49.79
N VAL A 66 6.34 -3.55 50.83
CA VAL A 66 5.88 -3.98 52.17
C VAL A 66 4.40 -4.37 52.13
N THR A 67 3.52 -3.60 51.47
CA THR A 67 2.11 -3.97 51.32
C THR A 67 1.91 -5.20 50.44
N LEU A 68 2.68 -5.36 49.36
CA LEU A 68 2.66 -6.58 48.54
C LEU A 68 3.16 -7.81 49.31
N SER A 69 4.23 -7.68 50.12
CA SER A 69 4.74 -8.79 50.92
C SER A 69 3.80 -9.23 52.05
N GLN A 70 2.99 -8.32 52.62
CA GLN A 70 1.94 -8.68 53.59
C GLN A 70 0.74 -9.39 52.93
N SER A 71 0.42 -9.05 51.68
CA SER A 71 -0.61 -9.75 50.90
C SER A 71 -0.22 -11.17 50.49
N PHE A 72 1.07 -11.43 50.25
CA PHE A 72 1.56 -12.76 49.84
C PHE A 72 1.57 -13.81 50.97
N ILE A 73 1.61 -13.41 52.24
CA ILE A 73 1.73 -14.36 53.37
C ILE A 73 0.38 -15.00 53.75
N SER A 74 -0.76 -14.38 53.44
CA SER A 74 -2.09 -14.97 53.67
C SER A 74 -2.55 -15.95 52.58
N LEU A 75 -1.92 -15.96 51.41
CA LEU A 75 -2.42 -16.67 50.22
C LEU A 75 -1.84 -18.10 50.03
N VAL A 76 -1.04 -18.59 50.98
CA VAL A 76 -0.33 -19.89 50.88
C VAL A 76 -0.90 -20.98 51.82
N VAL A 77 -1.93 -20.68 52.62
CA VAL A 77 -2.34 -21.54 53.76
C VAL A 77 -3.74 -22.18 53.65
N HIS A 78 -4.61 -21.74 52.75
CA HIS A 78 -5.95 -22.33 52.57
C HIS A 78 -6.26 -22.73 51.12
N ASP A 79 -5.61 -23.82 50.70
CA ASP A 79 -6.15 -24.72 49.67
C ASP A 79 -6.80 -25.91 50.38
N HIS A 80 -8.15 -25.99 50.28
CA HIS A 80 -9.11 -27.01 50.74
C HIS A 80 -10.28 -26.37 51.51
N ASP A 81 -11.35 -25.92 50.83
CA ASP A 81 -12.63 -26.66 50.80
C ASP A 81 -13.67 -26.02 49.85
N HIS A 82 -14.70 -26.80 49.52
CA HIS A 82 -15.76 -26.56 48.53
C HIS A 82 -16.54 -25.21 48.54
N SER A 83 -16.95 -24.82 47.31
CA SER A 83 -18.31 -24.36 46.91
C SER A 83 -18.59 -22.89 46.57
N THR A 84 -19.26 -22.72 45.41
CA THR A 84 -20.21 -21.66 44.99
C THR A 84 -19.72 -20.25 44.59
N ALA A 85 -19.62 -20.07 43.27
CA ALA A 85 -19.70 -18.87 42.39
C ALA A 85 -19.78 -17.45 42.97
N PRO A 86 -19.06 -16.50 42.32
CA PRO A 86 -19.75 -15.36 41.69
C PRO A 86 -19.24 -15.01 40.27
N HIS A 87 -20.10 -14.28 39.53
CA HIS A 87 -20.00 -13.88 38.12
C HIS A 87 -18.63 -13.48 37.54
N GLU A 88 -18.36 -14.01 36.34
CA GLU A 88 -17.29 -13.60 35.44
C GLU A 88 -17.62 -12.29 34.70
N THR A 89 -16.61 -11.45 34.49
CA THR A 89 -16.52 -10.57 33.31
C THR A 89 -15.19 -10.88 32.62
N ALA A 90 -15.26 -11.65 31.53
CA ALA A 90 -14.09 -12.15 30.82
C ALA A 90 -13.27 -11.02 30.17
N ALA A 91 -11.95 -11.21 30.12
CA ALA A 91 -11.10 -10.48 29.19
C ALA A 91 -11.48 -10.86 27.74
N PRO A 92 -11.32 -9.97 26.75
CA PRO A 92 -11.57 -10.32 25.36
C PRO A 92 -10.66 -11.50 24.94
N PRO A 93 -11.20 -12.55 24.30
CA PRO A 93 -10.41 -13.70 23.91
C PRO A 93 -9.34 -13.30 22.88
N SER A 94 -8.18 -13.95 22.95
CA SER A 94 -7.20 -13.91 21.86
C SER A 94 -7.85 -14.43 20.57
N PRO A 95 -7.54 -13.85 19.39
CA PRO A 95 -8.15 -14.29 18.14
C PRO A 95 -7.79 -15.75 17.87
N THR A 96 -8.81 -16.56 17.57
CA THR A 96 -8.61 -17.94 17.10
C THR A 96 -7.84 -17.91 15.78
N ILE A 97 -6.78 -18.71 15.67
CA ILE A 97 -6.02 -18.89 14.42
C ILE A 97 -6.15 -20.35 13.99
N VAL A 98 -6.54 -20.57 12.75
CA VAL A 98 -6.66 -21.88 12.11
C VAL A 98 -5.69 -21.91 10.92
N GLN A 99 -4.75 -22.85 10.94
CA GLN A 99 -3.74 -23.01 9.89
C GLN A 99 -4.10 -24.16 8.96
N HIS A 100 -4.36 -23.82 7.70
CA HIS A 100 -4.62 -24.76 6.61
C HIS A 100 -3.28 -25.15 5.95
N ASN A 101 -2.57 -26.06 6.61
CA ASN A 101 -1.35 -26.67 6.07
C ASN A 101 -1.73 -27.89 5.20
N GLU A 102 -1.28 -27.91 3.94
CA GLU A 102 -1.51 -29.02 3.02
C GLU A 102 -0.27 -29.91 2.89
N ASP A 103 -0.48 -31.23 2.85
CA ASP A 103 0.55 -32.20 2.47
C ASP A 103 0.87 -32.05 0.97
N THR A 104 1.90 -31.27 0.66
CA THR A 104 2.33 -31.02 -0.73
C THR A 104 2.92 -32.29 -1.35
N PRO A 105 2.35 -32.84 -2.44
CA PRO A 105 2.87 -34.03 -3.09
C PRO A 105 4.23 -33.78 -3.76
N SER A 106 5.10 -34.79 -3.69
CA SER A 106 6.45 -34.73 -4.28
C SER A 106 6.47 -34.83 -5.81
N VAL A 107 5.32 -35.08 -6.44
CA VAL A 107 5.09 -35.13 -7.88
C VAL A 107 3.83 -34.33 -8.19
N ALA A 108 3.84 -33.57 -9.28
CA ALA A 108 2.68 -32.84 -9.75
C ALA A 108 1.48 -33.76 -10.00
N GLN A 109 0.30 -33.39 -9.50
CA GLN A 109 -0.93 -34.17 -9.69
C GLN A 109 -2.18 -33.30 -9.81
N LEU A 110 -3.26 -33.89 -10.31
CA LEU A 110 -4.58 -33.27 -10.32
C LEU A 110 -5.26 -33.49 -8.96
N ARG A 111 -5.72 -32.42 -8.31
CA ARG A 111 -6.34 -32.42 -6.96
C ARG A 111 -7.59 -33.32 -6.91
N ASP A 112 -7.89 -33.94 -5.76
CA ASP A 112 -9.09 -34.77 -5.63
C ASP A 112 -10.35 -33.88 -5.73
N PRO A 113 -11.29 -34.11 -6.67
CA PRO A 113 -12.53 -33.34 -6.74
C PRO A 113 -13.37 -33.36 -5.46
N ASN A 114 -13.17 -34.35 -4.57
CA ASN A 114 -13.83 -34.41 -3.27
C ASN A 114 -13.41 -33.29 -2.31
N GLU A 115 -12.22 -32.69 -2.51
CA GLU A 115 -11.74 -31.53 -1.72
C GLU A 115 -12.56 -30.26 -1.98
N TYR A 116 -13.39 -30.25 -3.03
CA TYR A 116 -14.34 -29.17 -3.34
C TYR A 116 -15.77 -29.44 -2.82
N ILE A 117 -15.96 -30.47 -2.00
CA ILE A 117 -17.22 -30.76 -1.30
C ILE A 117 -17.17 -30.11 0.09
N LEU A 118 -18.10 -29.21 0.36
CA LEU A 118 -18.12 -28.46 1.62
C LEU A 118 -18.67 -29.31 2.76
N SER A 119 -18.19 -29.06 3.97
CA SER A 119 -18.55 -29.89 5.12
C SER A 119 -19.99 -29.65 5.58
N PRO A 120 -20.85 -30.68 5.67
CA PRO A 120 -22.19 -30.52 6.24
C PRO A 120 -22.18 -30.27 7.77
N SER A 121 -21.00 -30.35 8.41
CA SER A 121 -20.79 -30.03 9.83
C SER A 121 -19.97 -28.74 10.03
N TRP A 122 -19.95 -27.85 9.04
CA TRP A 122 -19.31 -26.53 9.18
C TRP A 122 -20.02 -25.69 10.27
N ASP A 123 -19.23 -25.00 11.09
CA ASP A 123 -19.75 -24.12 12.14
C ASP A 123 -19.91 -22.69 11.60
N PHE A 124 -21.12 -22.40 11.12
CA PHE A 124 -21.53 -21.08 10.62
C PHE A 124 -21.53 -19.99 11.72
N ASP A 125 -21.68 -20.38 12.99
CA ASP A 125 -21.80 -19.46 14.13
C ASP A 125 -20.44 -19.16 14.79
N ALA A 126 -19.38 -19.89 14.43
CA ALA A 126 -18.03 -19.74 14.97
C ALA A 126 -17.58 -18.28 15.09
N HIS A 127 -16.85 -17.96 16.16
CA HIS A 127 -16.33 -16.61 16.37
C HIS A 127 -15.33 -16.20 15.26
N PRO A 128 -15.23 -14.90 14.91
CA PRO A 128 -14.29 -14.40 13.92
C PRO A 128 -12.88 -14.94 14.10
N THR A 129 -12.42 -15.67 13.10
CA THR A 129 -11.21 -16.50 13.11
C THR A 129 -10.23 -16.04 12.04
N VAL A 130 -8.93 -16.12 12.32
CA VAL A 130 -7.88 -15.93 11.33
C VAL A 130 -7.62 -17.28 10.65
N ARG A 131 -7.74 -17.34 9.32
CA ARG A 131 -7.47 -18.55 8.52
C ARG A 131 -6.23 -18.35 7.68
N GLU A 132 -5.18 -19.08 8.01
CA GLU A 132 -3.89 -19.00 7.34
C GLU A 132 -3.74 -20.13 6.32
N TYR A 133 -3.43 -19.79 5.08
CA TYR A 133 -3.17 -20.70 3.97
C TYR A 133 -1.73 -20.54 3.50
N PHE A 134 -1.07 -21.66 3.18
CA PHE A 134 0.35 -21.69 2.79
C PHE A 134 0.49 -22.26 1.38
N TRP A 135 0.89 -21.40 0.43
CA TRP A 135 0.95 -21.71 -0.99
C TRP A 135 2.36 -21.56 -1.55
N THR A 136 2.90 -22.66 -2.07
CA THR A 136 4.11 -22.63 -2.89
C THR A 136 3.71 -22.70 -4.36
N ILE A 137 4.04 -21.67 -5.13
CA ILE A 137 3.77 -21.62 -6.58
C ILE A 137 4.96 -22.23 -7.33
N THR A 138 4.70 -23.27 -8.10
CA THR A 138 5.70 -24.01 -8.91
C THR A 138 5.29 -24.05 -10.38
N THR A 139 6.18 -24.52 -11.26
CA THR A 139 5.86 -24.82 -12.67
C THR A 139 6.30 -26.24 -12.98
N GLU A 140 5.35 -27.06 -13.40
CA GLU A 140 5.54 -28.50 -13.64
C GLU A 140 4.81 -28.92 -14.93
N THR A 141 5.03 -30.14 -15.39
CA THR A 141 4.32 -30.70 -16.56
C THR A 141 3.18 -31.62 -16.10
N LEU A 142 1.96 -31.36 -16.58
CA LEU A 142 0.74 -32.07 -16.18
C LEU A 142 -0.21 -32.26 -17.38
N ASN A 143 -1.14 -33.20 -17.28
CA ASN A 143 -2.08 -33.58 -18.35
C ASN A 143 -3.56 -33.60 -17.88
N PRO A 144 -4.20 -32.42 -17.66
CA PRO A 144 -5.59 -32.31 -17.20
C PRO A 144 -6.65 -33.09 -18.02
N ASP A 145 -6.40 -33.30 -19.31
CA ASP A 145 -7.27 -34.02 -20.23
C ASP A 145 -6.59 -35.19 -20.98
N GLY A 146 -5.33 -35.48 -20.64
CA GLY A 146 -4.49 -36.48 -21.30
C GLY A 146 -3.33 -35.92 -22.11
N ILE A 147 -3.40 -34.66 -22.57
CA ILE A 147 -2.28 -34.01 -23.28
C ILE A 147 -1.36 -33.33 -22.27
N TYR A 148 -0.08 -33.69 -22.27
CA TYR A 148 0.90 -33.08 -21.37
C TYR A 148 1.29 -31.67 -21.84
N ARG A 149 1.22 -30.72 -20.90
CA ARG A 149 1.67 -29.34 -21.09
C ARG A 149 2.31 -28.78 -19.81
N PRO A 150 3.15 -27.74 -19.90
CA PRO A 150 3.59 -27.02 -18.72
C PRO A 150 2.41 -26.25 -18.11
N MET A 151 2.36 -26.24 -16.77
CA MET A 151 1.35 -25.58 -15.97
C MET A 151 1.98 -24.94 -14.72
N PHE A 152 1.38 -23.85 -14.25
CA PHE A 152 1.66 -23.31 -12.92
C PHE A 152 0.75 -24.00 -11.90
N LEU A 153 1.33 -24.42 -10.78
CA LEU A 153 0.63 -25.19 -9.73
C LEU A 153 0.71 -24.48 -8.39
N ILE A 154 -0.32 -24.67 -7.56
CA ILE A 154 -0.30 -24.29 -6.14
C ILE A 154 -0.11 -25.57 -5.33
N ASN A 155 0.95 -25.63 -4.53
CA ASN A 155 1.32 -26.80 -3.74
C ASN A 155 1.42 -28.08 -4.61
N ASN A 156 2.06 -27.99 -5.79
CA ASN A 156 2.18 -29.08 -6.77
C ASN A 156 0.84 -29.70 -7.23
N GLN A 157 -0.28 -28.98 -7.09
CA GLN A 157 -1.59 -29.47 -7.48
C GLN A 157 -2.34 -28.48 -8.39
N PHE A 158 -3.21 -29.04 -9.23
CA PHE A 158 -4.16 -28.29 -10.05
C PHE A 158 -5.56 -28.96 -10.02
N PRO A 159 -6.67 -28.19 -9.88
CA PRO A 159 -6.69 -26.77 -9.56
C PRO A 159 -6.19 -26.46 -8.13
N GLY A 160 -6.08 -25.18 -7.81
CA GLY A 160 -5.65 -24.72 -6.49
C GLY A 160 -6.62 -25.09 -5.36
N PRO A 161 -6.16 -25.04 -4.11
CA PRO A 161 -6.97 -25.37 -2.93
C PRO A 161 -8.20 -24.48 -2.78
N MET A 162 -9.24 -24.98 -2.11
CA MET A 162 -10.39 -24.17 -1.72
C MET A 162 -10.05 -23.27 -0.52
N VAL A 163 -10.36 -21.99 -0.64
CA VAL A 163 -10.37 -21.04 0.49
C VAL A 163 -11.79 -21.03 1.07
N GLU A 164 -11.97 -21.43 2.32
CA GLU A 164 -13.28 -21.59 2.97
C GLU A 164 -13.28 -20.82 4.30
N CYS A 165 -14.22 -19.89 4.48
CA CYS A 165 -14.32 -19.10 5.70
C CYS A 165 -15.77 -18.71 6.05
N ASN A 166 -15.99 -18.14 7.23
CA ASN A 166 -17.22 -17.44 7.60
C ASN A 166 -17.10 -15.94 7.32
N GLU A 167 -18.24 -15.27 7.18
CA GLU A 167 -18.32 -13.82 7.31
C GLU A 167 -17.74 -13.35 8.67
N GLU A 168 -17.00 -12.23 8.61
CA GLU A 168 -16.14 -11.61 9.63
C GLU A 168 -14.79 -12.30 9.89
N ASP A 169 -14.48 -13.44 9.26
CA ASP A 169 -13.14 -14.04 9.35
C ASP A 169 -12.06 -13.17 8.68
N THR A 170 -10.80 -13.40 9.06
CA THR A 170 -9.62 -12.80 8.41
C THR A 170 -8.90 -13.87 7.61
N ILE A 171 -8.79 -13.67 6.30
CA ILE A 171 -8.01 -14.55 5.43
C ILE A 171 -6.56 -14.06 5.41
N VAL A 172 -5.63 -14.98 5.56
CA VAL A 172 -4.19 -14.77 5.37
C VAL A 172 -3.69 -15.84 4.40
N VAL A 173 -3.08 -15.42 3.29
CA VAL A 173 -2.51 -16.34 2.31
C VAL A 173 -1.03 -16.02 2.11
N HIS A 174 -0.18 -16.91 2.59
CA HIS A 174 1.27 -16.84 2.46
C HIS A 174 1.70 -17.49 1.15
N ILE A 175 2.18 -16.69 0.20
CA ILE A 175 2.67 -17.16 -1.10
C ILE A 175 4.19 -17.13 -1.12
N ILE A 176 4.78 -18.25 -1.54
CA ILE A 176 6.18 -18.37 -1.91
C ILE A 176 6.22 -18.65 -3.42
N ASN A 177 6.71 -17.70 -4.21
CA ASN A 177 6.85 -17.91 -5.65
C ASN A 177 8.17 -18.63 -5.95
N GLN A 178 8.11 -19.92 -6.31
CA GLN A 178 9.24 -20.71 -6.78
C GLN A 178 9.22 -20.94 -8.31
N ALA A 179 8.19 -20.43 -8.99
CA ALA A 179 8.11 -20.47 -10.44
C ALA A 179 9.10 -19.49 -11.10
N PRO A 180 9.54 -19.75 -12.35
CA PRO A 180 10.47 -18.86 -13.07
C PRO A 180 9.85 -17.52 -13.48
N ASN A 181 8.52 -17.39 -13.46
CA ASN A 181 7.80 -16.17 -13.81
C ASN A 181 7.35 -15.43 -12.54
N ALA A 182 7.28 -14.10 -12.62
CA ALA A 182 6.59 -13.32 -11.59
C ALA A 182 5.08 -13.58 -11.65
N THR A 183 4.33 -13.27 -10.58
CA THR A 183 2.87 -13.48 -10.51
C THR A 183 2.21 -12.55 -9.47
N ALA A 184 0.89 -12.51 -9.40
CA ALA A 184 0.14 -11.94 -8.27
C ALA A 184 -1.27 -12.58 -8.25
N ILE A 185 -1.90 -12.72 -7.09
CA ILE A 185 -3.21 -13.39 -6.97
C ILE A 185 -4.30 -12.38 -6.59
N HIS A 186 -5.31 -12.27 -7.45
CA HIS A 186 -6.55 -11.55 -7.16
C HIS A 186 -7.58 -12.48 -6.53
N PHE A 187 -8.37 -11.94 -5.59
CA PHE A 187 -9.49 -12.63 -4.95
C PHE A 187 -10.79 -12.06 -5.53
N HIS A 188 -11.28 -12.71 -6.59
CA HIS A 188 -12.36 -12.24 -7.43
C HIS A 188 -13.62 -11.89 -6.64
N GLY A 189 -14.14 -10.67 -6.83
CA GLY A 189 -15.37 -10.19 -6.20
C GLY A 189 -15.25 -9.83 -4.72
N MET A 190 -14.08 -9.99 -4.09
CA MET A 190 -13.83 -9.51 -2.74
C MET A 190 -13.74 -7.97 -2.72
N PHE A 191 -14.40 -7.34 -1.76
CA PHE A 191 -14.40 -5.88 -1.65
C PHE A 191 -13.03 -5.31 -1.27
N GLN A 192 -12.19 -6.05 -0.54
CA GLN A 192 -10.88 -5.55 -0.07
C GLN A 192 -11.01 -4.18 0.64
N ASN A 193 -12.10 -3.98 1.40
CA ASN A 193 -12.45 -2.67 1.98
C ASN A 193 -11.41 -2.25 3.03
N GLY A 194 -10.75 -1.11 2.78
CA GLY A 194 -9.59 -0.65 3.56
C GLY A 194 -8.31 -1.49 3.37
N THR A 195 -8.30 -2.41 2.40
CA THR A 195 -7.21 -3.34 2.08
C THR A 195 -6.92 -3.42 0.58
N ASN A 196 -7.22 -2.36 -0.20
CA ASN A 196 -6.98 -2.28 -1.66
C ASN A 196 -5.57 -2.72 -2.13
N ILE A 197 -4.52 -2.58 -1.30
CA ILE A 197 -3.17 -3.11 -1.57
C ILE A 197 -3.08 -4.65 -1.61
N MET A 198 -4.12 -5.36 -1.15
CA MET A 198 -4.26 -6.83 -1.15
C MET A 198 -5.16 -7.33 -2.28
N ASP A 199 -5.58 -6.44 -3.18
CA ASP A 199 -6.43 -6.78 -4.33
C ASP A 199 -5.72 -7.65 -5.37
N GLY A 200 -4.38 -7.64 -5.44
CA GLY A 200 -3.65 -8.65 -6.22
C GLY A 200 -3.33 -8.32 -7.69
N THR A 201 -3.63 -7.10 -8.13
CA THR A 201 -3.63 -6.76 -9.57
C THR A 201 -2.35 -6.07 -10.01
N VAL A 202 -1.60 -6.73 -10.91
CA VAL A 202 -0.27 -6.25 -11.33
C VAL A 202 -0.36 -4.94 -12.11
N GLY A 203 0.41 -3.96 -11.68
CA GLY A 203 0.42 -2.63 -12.29
C GLY A 203 -0.77 -1.75 -11.89
N ILE A 204 -1.75 -2.26 -11.14
CA ILE A 204 -2.80 -1.45 -10.50
C ILE A 204 -2.50 -1.30 -9.02
N THR A 205 -2.72 -2.34 -8.22
CA THR A 205 -2.64 -2.30 -6.75
C THR A 205 -1.30 -2.74 -6.20
N GLN A 206 -0.53 -3.55 -6.95
CA GLN A 206 0.81 -3.98 -6.55
C GLN A 206 1.77 -4.24 -7.72
N CYS A 207 3.07 -4.33 -7.39
CA CYS A 207 4.07 -4.94 -8.26
C CYS A 207 3.91 -6.47 -8.25
N PRO A 208 4.37 -7.20 -9.27
CA PRO A 208 4.29 -8.66 -9.27
C PRO A 208 5.27 -9.26 -8.25
N ILE A 209 4.86 -10.36 -7.62
CA ILE A 209 5.66 -11.22 -6.75
C ILE A 209 6.75 -11.89 -7.60
N ALA A 210 7.98 -11.41 -7.46
CA ALA A 210 9.11 -11.91 -8.25
C ALA A 210 9.45 -13.39 -7.92
N PRO A 211 10.10 -14.12 -8.84
CA PRO A 211 10.66 -15.45 -8.56
C PRO A 211 11.54 -15.46 -7.31
N ASN A 212 11.46 -16.54 -6.53
CA ASN A 212 12.13 -16.75 -5.24
C ASN A 212 11.80 -15.67 -4.18
N SER A 213 10.70 -14.94 -4.34
CA SER A 213 10.19 -13.97 -3.38
C SER A 213 8.90 -14.45 -2.75
N ASN A 214 8.53 -13.84 -1.62
CA ASN A 214 7.30 -14.13 -0.90
C ASN A 214 6.40 -12.89 -0.82
N PHE A 215 5.11 -13.14 -0.63
CA PHE A 215 4.10 -12.13 -0.34
C PHE A 215 3.05 -12.73 0.58
N THR A 216 2.34 -11.89 1.34
CA THR A 216 1.24 -12.36 2.19
C THR A 216 0.04 -11.46 1.97
N TYR A 217 -1.00 -12.02 1.34
CA TYR A 217 -2.30 -11.39 1.27
C TYR A 217 -2.96 -11.50 2.63
N ARG A 218 -3.50 -10.38 3.16
CA ARG A 218 -4.21 -10.38 4.44
C ARG A 218 -5.35 -9.38 4.42
N PHE A 219 -6.59 -9.88 4.48
CA PHE A 219 -7.80 -9.07 4.45
C PHE A 219 -8.93 -9.68 5.28
N ASN A 220 -9.87 -8.83 5.69
CA ASN A 220 -11.03 -9.23 6.47
C ASN A 220 -12.25 -9.35 5.55
N VAL A 221 -13.01 -10.43 5.72
CA VAL A 221 -14.21 -10.70 4.93
C VAL A 221 -15.41 -10.10 5.66
N LYS A 222 -15.83 -8.88 5.29
CA LYS A 222 -16.90 -8.13 5.98
C LYS A 222 -18.03 -7.77 5.03
N GLY A 223 -19.28 -8.04 5.42
CA GLY A 223 -20.46 -7.70 4.62
C GLY A 223 -20.51 -8.44 3.28
N GLN A 224 -19.93 -9.64 3.22
CA GLN A 224 -19.87 -10.47 2.02
C GLN A 224 -19.96 -11.95 2.38
N HIS A 225 -20.68 -12.71 1.56
CA HIS A 225 -20.79 -14.16 1.61
C HIS A 225 -21.15 -14.72 0.21
N GLY A 226 -21.12 -16.04 0.07
CA GLY A 226 -21.41 -16.75 -1.18
C GLY A 226 -20.17 -17.26 -1.92
N THR A 227 -20.27 -17.33 -3.25
CA THR A 227 -19.34 -18.04 -4.13
C THR A 227 -18.41 -17.08 -4.87
N TYR A 228 -17.12 -17.28 -4.63
CA TYR A 228 -16.01 -16.50 -5.15
C TYR A 228 -14.91 -17.45 -5.66
N TRP A 229 -13.83 -16.89 -6.15
CA TRP A 229 -12.65 -17.62 -6.58
C TRP A 229 -11.43 -16.71 -6.51
N TYR A 230 -10.25 -17.27 -6.64
CA TYR A 230 -9.01 -16.50 -6.78
C TYR A 230 -8.26 -16.99 -8.02
N HIS A 231 -7.49 -16.10 -8.62
CA HIS A 231 -6.70 -16.42 -9.81
C HIS A 231 -5.49 -15.50 -9.93
N ALA A 232 -4.53 -15.89 -10.77
CA ALA A 232 -3.45 -14.99 -11.14
C ALA A 232 -4.01 -13.79 -11.91
N HIS A 233 -3.64 -12.58 -11.48
CA HIS A 233 -3.92 -11.31 -12.15
C HIS A 233 -2.61 -10.70 -12.64
N HIS A 234 -1.88 -11.53 -13.40
CA HIS A 234 -0.63 -11.20 -14.05
C HIS A 234 -0.53 -11.95 -15.38
N SER A 235 -0.85 -11.25 -16.47
CA SER A 235 -1.04 -11.86 -17.77
C SER A 235 -2.03 -13.03 -17.75
N ALA A 236 -1.99 -13.89 -18.77
CA ALA A 236 -2.92 -15.01 -18.91
C ALA A 236 -2.65 -16.23 -17.98
N GLN A 237 -1.86 -16.05 -16.91
CA GLN A 237 -1.39 -17.12 -16.01
C GLN A 237 -2.51 -17.94 -15.34
N ALA A 238 -3.70 -17.38 -15.19
CA ALA A 238 -4.85 -18.12 -14.64
C ALA A 238 -5.16 -19.38 -15.48
N SER A 239 -5.24 -19.22 -16.81
CA SER A 239 -5.50 -20.33 -17.75
C SER A 239 -4.35 -21.33 -17.85
N ASP A 240 -3.12 -20.92 -17.49
CA ASP A 240 -1.97 -21.82 -17.34
C ASP A 240 -1.93 -22.55 -15.98
N GLY A 241 -2.87 -22.30 -15.06
CA GLY A 241 -3.11 -23.13 -13.87
C GLY A 241 -3.26 -22.41 -12.53
N LEU A 242 -2.95 -21.11 -12.45
CA LEU A 242 -3.07 -20.35 -11.19
C LEU A 242 -4.50 -19.87 -10.94
N LEU A 243 -5.35 -20.79 -10.49
CA LEU A 243 -6.71 -20.51 -10.05
C LEU A 243 -7.17 -21.51 -8.97
N GLY A 244 -8.16 -21.11 -8.18
CA GLY A 244 -8.87 -21.99 -7.26
C GLY A 244 -10.12 -21.34 -6.65
N PRO A 245 -11.01 -22.10 -6.02
CA PRO A 245 -12.28 -21.58 -5.55
C PRO A 245 -12.19 -20.94 -4.17
N MET A 246 -13.12 -20.03 -3.88
CA MET A 246 -13.28 -19.41 -2.57
C MET A 246 -14.75 -19.39 -2.16
N VAL A 247 -15.07 -19.92 -0.97
CA VAL A 247 -16.43 -19.87 -0.42
C VAL A 247 -16.43 -19.14 0.91
N VAL A 248 -17.39 -18.24 1.05
CA VAL A 248 -17.62 -17.48 2.27
C VAL A 248 -19.01 -17.80 2.79
N HIS A 249 -19.09 -18.41 3.96
CA HIS A 249 -20.34 -18.79 4.60
C HIS A 249 -21.02 -17.61 5.29
N SER A 250 -22.34 -17.53 5.13
CA SER A 250 -23.15 -16.54 5.84
C SER A 250 -23.64 -17.11 7.16
N ARG A 251 -23.62 -16.30 8.22
CA ARG A 251 -24.31 -16.60 9.49
C ARG A 251 -25.83 -16.77 9.32
N GLN A 252 -26.37 -16.30 8.20
CA GLN A 252 -27.79 -16.41 7.86
C GLN A 252 -28.06 -17.33 6.64
N GLU A 253 -27.11 -18.18 6.24
CA GLU A 253 -27.16 -18.91 4.95
C GLU A 253 -28.46 -19.71 4.77
N GLN A 254 -28.92 -20.46 5.79
CA GLN A 254 -30.21 -21.20 5.72
C GLN A 254 -31.42 -20.29 5.46
N LYS A 255 -31.44 -19.08 6.03
CA LYS A 255 -32.52 -18.10 5.86
C LYS A 255 -32.46 -17.44 4.47
N LEU A 256 -31.25 -17.25 3.93
CA LEU A 256 -31.01 -16.56 2.67
C LEU A 256 -31.28 -17.46 1.46
N GLN A 257 -30.82 -18.73 1.47
CA GLN A 257 -30.97 -19.61 0.30
C GLN A 257 -32.41 -20.09 0.06
N GLY A 258 -33.27 -20.10 1.09
CA GLY A 258 -34.70 -20.44 0.97
C GLY A 258 -35.03 -21.89 0.59
N LEU A 259 -34.03 -22.73 0.33
CA LEU A 259 -34.15 -24.15 -0.01
C LEU A 259 -33.13 -24.98 0.77
N ASP A 260 -33.61 -26.02 1.46
CA ASP A 260 -32.74 -27.02 2.08
C ASP A 260 -32.05 -27.89 1.02
N TYR A 261 -30.76 -28.18 1.24
CA TYR A 261 -29.94 -29.11 0.47
C TYR A 261 -29.11 -30.01 1.39
N ALA A 262 -28.81 -31.22 0.93
CA ALA A 262 -28.09 -32.25 1.68
C ALA A 262 -26.56 -32.20 1.50
N THR A 263 -26.08 -31.69 0.36
CA THR A 263 -24.65 -31.47 0.09
C THR A 263 -24.44 -30.15 -0.63
N ASP A 264 -23.27 -29.56 -0.44
CA ASP A 264 -22.79 -28.36 -1.12
C ASP A 264 -21.41 -28.65 -1.72
N ARG A 265 -21.12 -28.16 -2.92
CA ARG A 265 -19.82 -28.35 -3.60
C ARG A 265 -19.57 -27.34 -4.69
N VAL A 266 -18.30 -27.10 -5.00
CA VAL A 266 -17.86 -26.24 -6.10
C VAL A 266 -17.66 -27.03 -7.40
N VAL A 267 -18.10 -26.43 -8.51
CA VAL A 267 -17.97 -26.94 -9.87
C VAL A 267 -17.40 -25.84 -10.76
N MET A 268 -16.07 -25.79 -10.84
CA MET A 268 -15.35 -24.92 -11.77
C MET A 268 -15.44 -25.49 -13.18
N VAL A 269 -15.78 -24.63 -14.14
CA VAL A 269 -15.73 -24.91 -15.58
C VAL A 269 -14.76 -23.94 -16.24
N GLN A 270 -13.98 -24.41 -17.21
CA GLN A 270 -13.04 -23.57 -17.94
C GLN A 270 -12.77 -24.12 -19.34
N ASP A 271 -12.33 -23.23 -20.23
CA ASP A 271 -11.61 -23.63 -21.43
C ASP A 271 -10.20 -24.15 -21.10
N HIS A 272 -9.60 -24.84 -22.07
CA HIS A 272 -8.27 -25.39 -21.96
C HIS A 272 -7.53 -25.34 -23.29
N TYR A 273 -6.27 -24.91 -23.22
CA TYR A 273 -5.33 -24.81 -24.33
C TYR A 273 -4.21 -25.82 -24.10
N HIS A 274 -3.67 -26.43 -25.16
CA HIS A 274 -2.49 -27.30 -25.05
C HIS A 274 -1.18 -26.54 -25.22
N ASN A 275 -1.20 -25.38 -25.90
CA ASN A 275 -0.12 -24.40 -25.91
C ASN A 275 -0.16 -23.50 -24.66
N LEU A 276 1.00 -22.96 -24.27
CA LEU A 276 1.10 -21.99 -23.17
C LEU A 276 0.44 -20.66 -23.56
N THR A 277 -0.25 -20.03 -22.62
CA THR A 277 -0.92 -18.74 -22.91
C THR A 277 0.09 -17.66 -23.30
N SER A 278 1.33 -17.70 -22.78
CA SER A 278 2.40 -16.77 -23.17
C SER A 278 2.82 -16.89 -24.64
N GLU A 279 2.69 -18.07 -25.25
CA GLU A 279 2.91 -18.27 -26.70
C GLU A 279 1.72 -17.73 -27.50
N LEU A 280 0.50 -18.12 -27.09
CA LEU A 280 -0.75 -17.71 -27.72
C LEU A 280 -0.94 -16.19 -27.70
N LEU A 281 -0.56 -15.54 -26.60
CA LEU A 281 -0.64 -14.10 -26.43
C LEU A 281 0.34 -13.34 -27.34
N MET A 282 1.56 -13.86 -27.57
CA MET A 282 2.46 -13.29 -28.58
C MET A 282 1.89 -13.39 -29.99
N GLY A 283 1.17 -14.47 -30.29
CA GLY A 283 0.43 -14.62 -31.54
C GLY A 283 -0.73 -13.63 -31.65
N TYR A 284 -1.59 -13.56 -30.64
CA TYR A 284 -2.78 -12.70 -30.61
C TYR A 284 -2.46 -11.21 -30.61
N LEU A 285 -1.43 -10.76 -29.89
CA LEU A 285 -1.08 -9.33 -29.82
C LEU A 285 -0.26 -8.83 -31.03
N ALA A 286 -0.02 -9.68 -32.03
CA ALA A 286 0.73 -9.37 -33.25
C ALA A 286 -0.05 -8.44 -34.21
N PRO A 287 0.63 -7.83 -35.20
CA PRO A 287 -0.03 -7.05 -36.24
C PRO A 287 -1.10 -7.84 -37.00
N ASP A 288 -2.18 -7.17 -37.37
CA ASP A 288 -3.32 -7.69 -38.15
C ASP A 288 -4.18 -8.79 -37.48
N GLN A 289 -4.04 -8.98 -36.17
CA GLN A 289 -4.82 -9.96 -35.38
C GLN A 289 -5.99 -9.28 -34.63
N GLU A 290 -6.89 -8.64 -35.37
CA GLU A 290 -8.12 -8.04 -34.81
C GLU A 290 -9.16 -9.11 -34.51
N ASN A 291 -9.71 -9.13 -33.28
CA ASN A 291 -10.73 -10.05 -32.79
C ASN A 291 -10.46 -11.55 -33.10
N ASP A 292 -9.19 -11.96 -33.20
CA ASP A 292 -8.80 -13.34 -33.56
C ASP A 292 -8.29 -14.10 -32.32
N GLU A 293 -9.14 -14.19 -31.30
CA GLU A 293 -8.79 -14.81 -30.01
C GLU A 293 -8.25 -16.24 -30.21
N PRO A 294 -7.27 -16.68 -29.40
CA PRO A 294 -6.92 -18.09 -29.29
C PRO A 294 -8.18 -18.90 -28.98
N VAL A 295 -8.49 -19.87 -29.86
CA VAL A 295 -9.62 -20.78 -29.68
C VAL A 295 -9.10 -22.00 -28.93
N PRO A 296 -9.75 -22.41 -27.82
CA PRO A 296 -9.26 -23.51 -27.00
C PRO A 296 -9.29 -24.86 -27.73
N ASP A 297 -8.56 -25.82 -27.17
CA ASP A 297 -8.51 -27.20 -27.65
C ASP A 297 -9.55 -28.09 -26.94
N ASN A 298 -9.94 -27.73 -25.71
CA ASN A 298 -10.86 -28.51 -24.88
C ASN A 298 -11.53 -27.64 -23.78
N ALA A 299 -12.34 -28.27 -22.93
CA ALA A 299 -12.77 -27.73 -21.63
C ALA A 299 -12.28 -28.62 -20.47
N LEU A 300 -12.39 -28.11 -19.24
CA LEU A 300 -12.21 -28.88 -18.00
C LEU A 300 -13.38 -28.63 -17.03
N ILE A 301 -13.72 -29.65 -16.23
CA ILE A 301 -14.61 -29.55 -15.06
C ILE A 301 -13.79 -29.95 -13.83
N ASN A 302 -13.68 -29.07 -12.83
CA ASN A 302 -12.77 -29.21 -11.67
C ASN A 302 -11.36 -29.67 -12.07
N GLY A 303 -10.81 -29.06 -13.13
CA GLY A 303 -9.48 -29.34 -13.66
C GLY A 303 -9.34 -30.67 -14.42
N ARG A 304 -10.44 -31.32 -14.82
CA ARG A 304 -10.44 -32.62 -15.52
C ARG A 304 -11.20 -32.56 -16.83
N GLY A 305 -10.58 -33.07 -17.90
CA GLY A 305 -11.17 -33.23 -19.23
C GLY A 305 -10.85 -34.61 -19.81
N VAL A 306 -11.19 -34.84 -21.08
CA VAL A 306 -10.79 -36.06 -21.80
C VAL A 306 -10.50 -35.72 -23.27
N ARG A 307 -9.33 -36.11 -23.79
CA ARG A 307 -9.03 -36.17 -25.24
C ARG A 307 -8.44 -37.54 -25.59
N ASP A 308 -8.61 -37.96 -26.84
CA ASP A 308 -7.97 -39.18 -27.36
C ASP A 308 -6.56 -38.84 -27.89
N CYS A 309 -5.53 -39.50 -27.35
CA CYS A 309 -4.16 -39.39 -27.85
C CYS A 309 -4.01 -39.69 -29.35
N SER A 310 -4.94 -40.45 -29.95
CA SER A 310 -4.92 -40.75 -31.39
C SER A 310 -5.14 -39.51 -32.27
N GLU A 311 -5.81 -38.48 -31.75
CA GLU A 311 -6.05 -37.20 -32.43
C GLU A 311 -4.81 -36.25 -32.40
N PHE A 312 -3.82 -36.54 -31.54
CA PHE A 312 -2.66 -35.67 -31.29
C PHE A 312 -1.31 -36.34 -31.63
N PRO A 313 -1.09 -36.80 -32.89
CA PRO A 313 0.13 -37.50 -33.26
C PRO A 313 1.37 -36.60 -33.09
N GLY A 314 2.34 -37.09 -32.30
CA GLY A 314 3.59 -36.40 -32.03
C GLY A 314 3.57 -35.47 -30.80
N TRP A 315 2.41 -35.30 -30.15
CA TRP A 315 2.33 -34.63 -28.85
C TRP A 315 2.61 -35.61 -27.71
N PRO A 316 3.16 -35.16 -26.57
CA PRO A 316 3.25 -35.98 -25.38
C PRO A 316 1.83 -36.17 -24.81
N CYS A 317 1.32 -37.40 -24.87
CA CYS A 317 -0.03 -37.74 -24.40
C CYS A 317 -0.02 -39.03 -23.58
N ASP A 318 -0.77 -39.04 -22.49
CA ASP A 318 -1.12 -40.22 -21.71
C ASP A 318 -2.55 -40.08 -21.17
N ALA A 319 -3.48 -40.84 -21.76
CA ALA A 319 -4.87 -40.90 -21.34
C ALA A 319 -5.17 -42.08 -20.39
N THR A 320 -4.17 -42.84 -19.92
CA THR A 320 -4.39 -44.08 -19.13
C THR A 320 -5.05 -43.84 -17.78
N ASN A 321 -4.75 -42.71 -17.13
CA ASN A 321 -5.34 -42.30 -15.85
C ASN A 321 -6.40 -41.19 -16.00
N VAL A 322 -6.78 -40.87 -17.23
CA VAL A 322 -7.79 -39.85 -17.52
C VAL A 322 -9.17 -40.49 -17.52
N SER A 323 -10.08 -39.94 -16.70
CA SER A 323 -11.45 -40.42 -16.59
C SER A 323 -12.42 -39.27 -16.78
N THR A 324 -13.59 -39.57 -17.34
CA THR A 324 -14.70 -38.62 -17.44
C THR A 324 -15.02 -38.08 -16.03
N PRO A 325 -15.09 -36.75 -15.84
CA PRO A 325 -15.39 -36.17 -14.53
C PRO A 325 -16.69 -36.74 -13.96
N ASN A 326 -16.70 -37.03 -12.66
CA ASN A 326 -17.87 -37.56 -11.96
C ASN A 326 -18.30 -36.61 -10.83
N ILE A 327 -19.60 -36.64 -10.53
CA ILE A 327 -20.22 -35.85 -9.47
C ILE A 327 -21.25 -36.78 -8.81
N ASP A 328 -20.85 -37.38 -7.69
CA ASP A 328 -21.68 -38.31 -6.92
C ASP A 328 -22.64 -37.55 -5.99
N LEU A 329 -23.94 -37.81 -6.10
CA LEU A 329 -25.01 -37.14 -5.36
C LEU A 329 -25.99 -38.16 -4.77
N ASP A 330 -26.35 -38.06 -3.50
CA ASP A 330 -27.29 -39.01 -2.88
C ASP A 330 -28.68 -38.98 -3.53
N ALA A 331 -29.27 -40.15 -3.78
CA ALA A 331 -30.58 -40.27 -4.42
C ALA A 331 -31.73 -39.70 -3.56
N GLY A 332 -32.68 -39.01 -4.22
CA GLY A 332 -33.86 -38.44 -3.56
C GLY A 332 -33.58 -37.25 -2.63
N LYS A 333 -32.51 -36.51 -2.91
CA LYS A 333 -32.05 -35.34 -2.13
C LYS A 333 -31.90 -34.12 -3.03
N ARG A 334 -31.66 -32.97 -2.39
CA ARG A 334 -31.30 -31.71 -3.06
C ARG A 334 -29.83 -31.43 -2.84
N HIS A 335 -29.17 -30.89 -3.85
CA HIS A 335 -27.73 -30.62 -3.81
C HIS A 335 -27.45 -29.23 -4.36
N ARG A 336 -26.65 -28.44 -3.64
CA ARG A 336 -26.11 -27.18 -4.13
C ARG A 336 -24.85 -27.45 -4.95
N LEU A 337 -24.80 -26.90 -6.15
CA LEU A 337 -23.65 -26.89 -7.03
C LEU A 337 -23.27 -25.42 -7.26
N ARG A 338 -22.09 -25.01 -6.77
CA ARG A 338 -21.55 -23.65 -6.92
C ARG A 338 -20.76 -23.60 -8.22
N ILE A 339 -21.39 -23.18 -9.31
CA ILE A 339 -20.81 -23.18 -10.66
C ILE A 339 -20.00 -21.89 -10.85
N ILE A 340 -18.75 -22.02 -11.28
CA ILE A 340 -17.81 -20.90 -11.51
C ILE A 340 -17.20 -21.05 -12.90
N ASN A 341 -17.30 -20.05 -13.77
CA ASN A 341 -16.53 -20.05 -15.02
C ASN A 341 -15.17 -19.39 -14.78
N VAL A 342 -14.12 -20.21 -14.72
CA VAL A 342 -12.72 -19.83 -14.49
C VAL A 342 -11.89 -19.87 -15.78
N GLY A 343 -12.55 -19.93 -16.95
CA GLY A 343 -11.92 -19.94 -18.27
C GLY A 343 -11.37 -18.59 -18.71
N ALA A 344 -10.55 -18.61 -19.75
CA ALA A 344 -9.94 -17.42 -20.33
C ALA A 344 -10.89 -16.64 -21.26
N PHE A 345 -11.79 -17.34 -21.97
CA PHE A 345 -12.54 -16.80 -23.10
C PHE A 345 -13.95 -17.38 -23.21
N ALA A 346 -14.10 -18.71 -23.11
CA ALA A 346 -15.32 -19.38 -23.54
C ALA A 346 -16.53 -19.13 -22.62
N GLU A 347 -17.66 -18.72 -23.23
CA GLU A 347 -18.97 -18.87 -22.62
C GLU A 347 -19.35 -20.34 -22.56
N PHE A 348 -19.81 -20.81 -21.40
CA PHE A 348 -20.36 -22.14 -21.23
C PHE A 348 -21.88 -22.13 -21.13
N GLN A 349 -22.51 -23.06 -21.84
CA GLN A 349 -23.87 -23.51 -21.59
C GLN A 349 -23.82 -24.77 -20.73
N ILE A 350 -24.17 -24.62 -19.46
CA ILE A 350 -24.26 -25.70 -18.48
C ILE A 350 -25.69 -26.26 -18.47
N GLN A 351 -25.82 -27.58 -18.57
CA GLN A 351 -27.09 -28.28 -18.59
C GLN A 351 -26.98 -29.62 -17.84
N PHE A 352 -28.03 -29.98 -17.11
CA PHE A 352 -28.18 -31.29 -16.49
C PHE A 352 -29.29 -32.06 -17.23
N ASP A 353 -28.95 -33.17 -17.88
CA ASP A 353 -29.90 -33.96 -18.66
C ASP A 353 -31.08 -34.42 -17.80
N GLU A 354 -32.31 -34.17 -18.27
CA GLU A 354 -33.57 -34.56 -17.61
C GLU A 354 -33.84 -33.88 -16.25
N HIS A 355 -32.96 -32.98 -15.78
CA HIS A 355 -33.08 -32.28 -14.49
C HIS A 355 -33.27 -30.76 -14.70
N PRO A 356 -34.36 -30.17 -14.18
CA PRO A 356 -34.38 -28.73 -13.91
C PRO A 356 -33.53 -28.42 -12.67
N PHE A 357 -33.03 -27.20 -12.57
CA PHE A 357 -32.32 -26.69 -11.40
C PHE A 357 -32.83 -25.30 -11.05
N TYR A 358 -32.62 -24.90 -9.80
CA TYR A 358 -33.04 -23.59 -9.29
C TYR A 358 -31.82 -22.73 -9.01
N ILE A 359 -31.72 -21.54 -9.61
CA ILE A 359 -30.66 -20.58 -9.28
C ILE A 359 -30.99 -19.92 -7.95
N ILE A 360 -30.06 -19.97 -6.99
CA ILE A 360 -30.22 -19.43 -5.62
C ILE A 360 -29.19 -18.34 -5.28
N GLU A 361 -28.12 -18.20 -6.05
CA GLU A 361 -27.08 -17.18 -5.85
C GLU A 361 -26.50 -16.76 -7.19
N VAL A 362 -26.17 -15.47 -7.35
CA VAL A 362 -25.42 -14.92 -8.47
C VAL A 362 -24.27 -14.07 -7.93
N ASP A 363 -23.02 -14.42 -8.24
CA ASP A 363 -21.82 -13.69 -7.82
C ASP A 363 -21.82 -13.33 -6.31
N GLY A 364 -22.21 -14.26 -5.44
CA GLY A 364 -22.35 -14.05 -3.98
C GLY A 364 -23.57 -13.22 -3.55
N THR A 365 -24.55 -13.01 -4.41
CA THR A 365 -25.83 -12.34 -4.08
C THR A 365 -26.94 -13.38 -4.11
N ASP A 366 -27.55 -13.64 -2.96
CA ASP A 366 -28.66 -14.60 -2.87
C ASP A 366 -29.88 -14.09 -3.63
N VAL A 367 -30.48 -14.94 -4.45
CA VAL A 367 -31.66 -14.66 -5.27
C VAL A 367 -32.78 -15.66 -4.96
N ASN A 368 -34.01 -15.23 -5.17
CA ASN A 368 -35.17 -16.09 -4.99
C ASN A 368 -35.07 -17.29 -5.97
N PRO A 369 -35.38 -18.53 -5.55
CA PRO A 369 -35.20 -19.71 -6.39
C PRO A 369 -36.04 -19.69 -7.68
N GLU A 370 -35.38 -19.55 -8.83
CA GLU A 370 -36.03 -19.55 -10.15
C GLU A 370 -35.59 -20.76 -10.98
N PRO A 371 -36.50 -21.48 -11.68
CA PRO A 371 -36.21 -22.72 -12.38
C PRO A 371 -35.63 -22.51 -13.79
N PHE A 372 -34.56 -23.24 -14.10
CA PHE A 372 -33.92 -23.26 -15.41
C PHE A 372 -33.59 -24.69 -15.85
N HIS A 373 -33.50 -24.90 -17.17
CA HIS A 373 -32.95 -26.13 -17.77
C HIS A 373 -31.50 -25.95 -18.22
N ARG A 374 -31.07 -24.70 -18.47
CA ARG A 374 -29.73 -24.35 -18.96
C ARG A 374 -29.27 -23.03 -18.37
N LEU A 375 -27.97 -22.96 -18.07
CA LEU A 375 -27.28 -21.78 -17.54
C LEU A 375 -26.21 -21.35 -18.57
N ASN A 376 -26.35 -20.15 -19.12
CA ASN A 376 -25.26 -19.46 -19.81
C ASN A 376 -24.38 -18.78 -18.76
N ILE A 377 -23.07 -19.03 -18.80
CA ILE A 377 -22.10 -18.50 -17.84
C ILE A 377 -20.81 -18.10 -18.55
N LEU A 378 -20.47 -16.81 -18.52
CA LEU A 378 -19.25 -16.24 -19.10
C LEU A 378 -18.11 -16.19 -18.07
N PRO A 379 -16.84 -16.03 -18.51
CA PRO A 379 -15.70 -15.91 -17.59
C PRO A 379 -15.96 -14.96 -16.41
N ALA A 380 -15.41 -15.33 -15.24
CA ALA A 380 -15.60 -14.68 -13.93
C ALA A 380 -17.00 -14.73 -13.29
N GLN A 381 -18.04 -15.16 -13.99
CA GLN A 381 -19.38 -15.29 -13.39
C GLN A 381 -19.50 -16.54 -12.52
N ARG A 382 -20.36 -16.47 -11.49
CA ARG A 382 -20.69 -17.56 -10.57
C ARG A 382 -22.20 -17.65 -10.35
N TYR A 383 -22.69 -18.88 -10.32
CA TYR A 383 -24.09 -19.19 -10.00
C TYR A 383 -24.15 -20.39 -9.07
N SER A 384 -24.78 -20.25 -7.89
CA SER A 384 -25.18 -21.43 -7.10
C SER A 384 -26.51 -21.94 -7.61
N VAL A 385 -26.58 -23.24 -7.91
CA VAL A 385 -27.81 -23.91 -8.34
C VAL A 385 -28.18 -25.05 -7.39
N VAL A 386 -29.48 -25.26 -7.16
CA VAL A 386 -30.01 -26.43 -6.44
C VAL A 386 -30.65 -27.39 -7.43
N MET A 387 -30.20 -28.64 -7.44
CA MET A 387 -30.74 -29.72 -8.25
C MET A 387 -31.29 -30.85 -7.34
N GLU A 388 -32.41 -31.46 -7.75
CA GLU A 388 -33.04 -32.56 -7.00
C GLU A 388 -32.83 -33.92 -7.71
N THR A 389 -32.31 -34.91 -6.99
CA THR A 389 -31.95 -36.25 -7.52
C THR A 389 -33.13 -37.22 -7.53
N ASN A 390 -34.24 -36.80 -8.15
CA ASN A 390 -35.51 -37.56 -8.16
C ASN A 390 -35.84 -38.24 -9.51
N VAL A 391 -34.95 -38.15 -10.51
CA VAL A 391 -35.17 -38.65 -11.87
C VAL A 391 -34.83 -40.15 -11.96
N THR A 392 -35.69 -40.94 -12.62
CA THR A 392 -35.56 -42.41 -12.69
C THR A 392 -35.47 -42.97 -14.11
N SER A 393 -35.29 -42.14 -15.13
CA SER A 393 -35.31 -42.52 -16.55
C SER A 393 -33.99 -43.10 -17.08
N SER A 394 -32.87 -42.83 -16.39
CA SER A 394 -31.57 -43.46 -16.62
C SER A 394 -31.17 -44.31 -15.42
N ASN A 395 -30.24 -45.25 -15.61
CA ASN A 395 -29.79 -46.21 -14.59
C ASN A 395 -28.91 -45.55 -13.51
N SER A 396 -29.47 -44.62 -12.73
CA SER A 396 -28.77 -43.87 -11.66
C SER A 396 -27.55 -43.04 -12.13
N ALA A 397 -27.47 -42.72 -13.42
CA ALA A 397 -26.38 -41.92 -14.00
C ALA A 397 -26.88 -41.05 -15.16
N PHE A 398 -26.52 -39.76 -15.15
CA PHE A 398 -26.99 -38.73 -16.07
C PHE A 398 -25.82 -37.85 -16.55
N TRP A 399 -25.96 -37.21 -17.71
CA TRP A 399 -24.95 -36.24 -18.17
C TRP A 399 -25.20 -34.84 -17.60
N MET A 400 -24.18 -34.27 -16.96
CA MET A 400 -23.95 -32.83 -16.95
C MET A 400 -23.16 -32.49 -18.22
N ARG A 401 -23.56 -31.44 -18.93
CA ARG A 401 -22.93 -30.96 -20.15
C ARG A 401 -22.39 -29.56 -19.93
N ALA A 402 -21.13 -29.33 -20.30
CA ALA A 402 -20.52 -28.02 -20.38
C ALA A 402 -20.14 -27.78 -21.84
N ARG A 403 -20.91 -26.91 -22.52
CA ARG A 403 -20.77 -26.62 -23.95
C ARG A 403 -20.21 -25.23 -24.18
N MET A 404 -19.12 -25.11 -24.90
CA MET A 404 -18.62 -23.82 -25.37
C MET A 404 -19.50 -23.30 -26.52
N VAL A 405 -19.85 -22.02 -26.48
CA VAL A 405 -20.67 -21.37 -27.53
C VAL A 405 -19.79 -21.01 -28.73
N THR A 406 -19.52 -22.00 -29.57
CA THR A 406 -18.52 -21.89 -30.66
C THR A 406 -18.83 -20.85 -31.73
N HIS A 407 -20.06 -20.33 -31.82
CA HIS A 407 -20.40 -19.25 -32.75
C HIS A 407 -19.64 -17.96 -32.45
N CYS A 408 -19.15 -17.79 -31.22
CA CYS A 408 -18.40 -16.62 -30.77
C CYS A 408 -16.89 -16.78 -30.98
N PHE A 409 -16.44 -17.87 -31.61
CA PHE A 409 -15.06 -18.10 -32.00
C PHE A 409 -14.87 -17.68 -33.46
N LYS A 410 -14.02 -16.67 -33.72
CA LYS A 410 -13.80 -16.14 -35.07
C LYS A 410 -13.18 -17.16 -36.04
N ARG A 411 -12.30 -18.03 -35.52
CA ARG A 411 -11.57 -19.05 -36.28
C ARG A 411 -11.98 -20.45 -35.85
N GLU A 412 -11.88 -21.40 -36.78
CA GLU A 412 -12.03 -22.82 -36.47
C GLU A 412 -10.72 -23.36 -35.87
N ASN A 413 -10.81 -24.21 -34.85
CA ASN A 413 -9.71 -25.03 -34.38
C ASN A 413 -10.07 -26.51 -34.61
N ASP A 414 -9.36 -27.18 -35.51
CA ASP A 414 -9.57 -28.61 -35.85
C ASP A 414 -9.44 -29.55 -34.63
N ARG A 415 -8.82 -29.11 -33.54
CA ARG A 415 -8.62 -29.88 -32.30
C ARG A 415 -9.67 -29.61 -31.22
N LEU A 416 -10.51 -28.58 -31.39
CA LEU A 416 -11.49 -28.17 -30.40
C LEU A 416 -12.51 -29.28 -30.13
N GLN A 417 -12.58 -29.72 -28.87
CA GLN A 417 -13.72 -30.49 -28.36
C GLN A 417 -14.70 -29.51 -27.67
N PRO A 418 -15.83 -29.12 -28.31
CA PRO A 418 -16.68 -28.03 -27.82
C PRO A 418 -17.64 -28.42 -26.69
N GLU A 419 -17.89 -29.72 -26.49
CA GLU A 419 -18.74 -30.24 -25.40
C GLU A 419 -17.93 -31.19 -24.53
N LEU A 420 -17.69 -30.79 -23.27
CA LEU A 420 -17.24 -31.68 -22.21
C LEU A 420 -18.47 -32.20 -21.44
N ARG A 421 -18.41 -33.46 -21.01
CA ARG A 421 -19.44 -34.10 -20.19
C ARG A 421 -18.89 -34.57 -18.86
N ALA A 422 -19.67 -34.41 -17.82
CA ALA A 422 -19.47 -35.04 -16.51
C ALA A 422 -20.64 -35.98 -16.20
N ILE A 423 -20.37 -37.04 -15.43
CA ILE A 423 -21.37 -38.01 -14.99
C ILE A 423 -21.92 -37.56 -13.65
N ILE A 424 -23.19 -37.13 -13.62
CA ILE A 424 -23.96 -37.05 -12.38
C ILE A 424 -24.38 -38.48 -12.01
N ARG A 425 -23.88 -39.02 -10.91
CA ARG A 425 -24.21 -40.37 -10.45
C ARG A 425 -24.99 -40.31 -9.15
N TYR A 426 -26.09 -41.04 -9.08
CA TYR A 426 -26.89 -41.16 -7.87
C TYR A 426 -26.28 -42.21 -6.93
N THR A 427 -25.97 -41.83 -5.70
CA THR A 427 -25.47 -42.73 -4.64
C THR A 427 -26.60 -43.22 -3.74
N SER A 428 -26.48 -44.47 -3.28
CA SER A 428 -27.38 -45.13 -2.33
C SER A 428 -26.59 -46.16 -1.52
N THR A 429 -27.02 -46.45 -0.30
CA THR A 429 -26.28 -47.31 0.66
C THR A 429 -26.14 -48.78 0.24
N ASP A 430 -26.87 -49.24 -0.78
CA ASP A 430 -26.98 -50.66 -1.15
C ASP A 430 -26.45 -51.01 -2.57
N THR A 431 -25.68 -50.13 -3.23
CA THR A 431 -25.20 -50.39 -4.62
C THR A 431 -23.74 -50.02 -4.87
N GLU A 432 -22.90 -51.03 -5.19
CA GLU A 432 -21.70 -50.81 -6.02
C GLU A 432 -22.09 -50.61 -7.50
N PRO A 433 -21.37 -49.78 -8.27
CA PRO A 433 -21.79 -49.34 -9.59
C PRO A 433 -21.34 -50.29 -10.73
N PRO A 434 -22.17 -50.47 -11.77
CA PRO A 434 -21.66 -50.63 -13.13
C PRO A 434 -21.31 -49.23 -13.67
N VAL A 435 -20.06 -49.04 -14.07
CA VAL A 435 -19.62 -47.85 -14.83
C VAL A 435 -20.12 -47.97 -16.27
N ALA A 436 -21.42 -47.74 -16.47
CA ALA A 436 -22.03 -47.57 -17.79
C ALA A 436 -22.11 -46.07 -18.10
N GLN A 437 -21.80 -45.68 -19.34
CA GLN A 437 -22.02 -44.29 -19.74
C GLN A 437 -23.52 -43.94 -19.68
N PRO A 438 -23.90 -42.75 -19.15
CA PRO A 438 -25.28 -42.31 -19.11
C PRO A 438 -25.99 -42.36 -20.47
N THR A 439 -27.23 -42.87 -20.45
CA THR A 439 -28.15 -42.87 -21.61
C THR A 439 -29.24 -41.80 -21.48
N SER A 440 -28.99 -40.78 -20.65
CA SER A 440 -29.90 -39.67 -20.41
C SER A 440 -30.10 -38.81 -21.66
N LYS A 441 -31.25 -38.14 -21.72
CA LYS A 441 -31.61 -37.25 -22.83
C LYS A 441 -31.41 -35.80 -22.46
N GLU A 442 -30.93 -35.04 -23.44
CA GLU A 442 -30.82 -33.61 -23.32
C GLU A 442 -32.19 -32.92 -23.41
N TRP A 443 -32.29 -31.71 -22.86
CA TRP A 443 -33.46 -30.84 -23.03
C TRP A 443 -33.62 -30.42 -24.49
N SER A 444 -34.83 -30.52 -25.03
CA SER A 444 -35.14 -30.25 -26.46
C SER A 444 -35.09 -28.76 -26.87
N GLU A 445 -34.62 -27.90 -25.98
CA GLU A 445 -34.47 -26.46 -26.21
C GLU A 445 -33.27 -26.21 -27.13
N ALA A 446 -33.46 -25.37 -28.15
CA ALA A 446 -32.42 -25.02 -29.10
C ALA A 446 -31.15 -24.56 -28.35
N ILE A 447 -29.98 -25.07 -28.75
CA ILE A 447 -28.70 -24.61 -28.24
C ILE A 447 -28.58 -23.13 -28.59
N GLU A 448 -28.28 -22.30 -27.59
CA GLU A 448 -28.12 -20.86 -27.81
C GLU A 448 -26.83 -20.63 -28.61
N VAL A 449 -26.88 -19.72 -29.58
CA VAL A 449 -25.75 -19.39 -30.47
C VAL A 449 -25.29 -17.96 -30.31
N ILE A 450 -26.05 -17.12 -29.63
CA ILE A 450 -25.66 -15.75 -29.27
C ILE A 450 -24.92 -15.81 -27.93
N CYS A 451 -23.68 -15.33 -27.85
CA CYS A 451 -23.03 -15.16 -26.55
C CYS A 451 -23.66 -13.97 -25.81
N ARG A 452 -24.22 -14.24 -24.62
CA ARG A 452 -24.94 -13.27 -23.82
C ARG A 452 -25.10 -13.70 -22.37
N ASP A 453 -25.28 -12.72 -21.50
CA ASP A 453 -25.62 -12.95 -20.10
C ASP A 453 -26.96 -13.70 -19.96
N LEU A 454 -27.13 -14.41 -18.86
CA LEU A 454 -28.45 -14.89 -18.46
C LEU A 454 -29.38 -13.70 -18.20
N ASN A 455 -30.69 -13.84 -18.46
CA ASN A 455 -31.66 -12.75 -18.23
C ASN A 455 -31.71 -12.31 -16.75
N THR A 456 -30.97 -11.26 -16.43
CA THR A 456 -30.80 -10.71 -15.08
C THR A 456 -32.11 -10.25 -14.45
N THR A 457 -33.11 -9.87 -15.25
CA THR A 457 -34.44 -9.43 -14.76
C THR A 457 -35.28 -10.59 -14.19
N ALA A 458 -34.95 -11.84 -14.53
CA ALA A 458 -35.57 -13.00 -13.91
C ALA A 458 -35.09 -13.21 -12.46
N LEU A 459 -33.86 -12.82 -12.14
CA LEU A 459 -33.19 -13.16 -10.88
C LEU A 459 -33.30 -12.01 -9.87
N ARG A 460 -34.19 -12.18 -8.89
CA ARG A 460 -34.51 -11.14 -7.89
C ARG A 460 -33.78 -11.42 -6.57
N PRO A 461 -32.93 -10.50 -6.06
CA PRO A 461 -32.25 -10.69 -4.79
C PRO A 461 -33.21 -10.94 -3.62
N VAL A 462 -32.84 -11.85 -2.71
CA VAL A 462 -33.63 -12.20 -1.51
C VAL A 462 -33.74 -11.02 -0.56
N GLU A 463 -32.62 -10.31 -0.34
CA GLU A 463 -32.62 -9.05 0.39
C GLU A 463 -32.93 -7.89 -0.55
N PRO A 464 -34.08 -7.20 -0.39
CA PRO A 464 -34.45 -6.09 -1.27
C PRO A 464 -33.61 -4.85 -0.94
N ILE A 465 -32.80 -4.42 -1.89
CA ILE A 465 -32.01 -3.19 -1.78
C ILE A 465 -32.25 -2.36 -3.04
N SER A 466 -32.95 -1.25 -2.88
CA SER A 466 -33.08 -0.23 -3.91
C SER A 466 -31.79 0.59 -3.96
N PRO A 467 -31.22 0.88 -5.14
CA PRO A 467 -30.00 1.66 -5.22
C PRO A 467 -30.27 3.14 -4.91
N PRO A 468 -29.30 3.86 -4.31
CA PRO A 468 -29.42 5.30 -4.12
C PRO A 468 -29.53 6.06 -5.45
N PRO A 469 -30.00 7.32 -5.46
CA PRO A 469 -29.95 8.19 -6.64
C PRO A 469 -28.50 8.35 -7.15
N ALA A 470 -28.30 8.43 -8.46
CA ALA A 470 -26.99 8.72 -9.03
C ALA A 470 -26.65 10.21 -8.94
N ASP A 471 -25.41 10.50 -8.54
CA ASP A 471 -24.79 11.82 -8.51
C ASP A 471 -24.17 12.18 -9.88
N ASP A 472 -23.64 11.19 -10.61
CA ASP A 472 -23.03 11.34 -11.94
C ASP A 472 -23.44 10.24 -12.92
N PHE A 473 -23.23 10.49 -14.21
CA PHE A 473 -23.44 9.54 -15.30
C PHE A 473 -22.21 9.49 -16.21
N VAL A 474 -21.63 8.31 -16.39
CA VAL A 474 -20.43 8.04 -17.20
C VAL A 474 -20.80 7.19 -18.41
N VAL A 475 -20.21 7.50 -19.57
CA VAL A 475 -20.31 6.66 -20.77
C VAL A 475 -18.95 6.02 -21.07
N LEU A 476 -18.97 4.71 -21.27
CA LEU A 476 -17.83 3.89 -21.66
C LEU A 476 -18.17 3.21 -22.99
N ARG A 477 -17.59 3.68 -24.08
CA ARG A 477 -17.54 2.97 -25.36
C ARG A 477 -16.46 1.88 -25.25
N ALA A 478 -16.84 0.62 -25.40
CA ALA A 478 -15.91 -0.51 -25.50
C ALA A 478 -15.84 -0.99 -26.95
N ASN A 479 -14.64 -1.13 -27.50
CA ASN A 479 -14.40 -1.73 -28.82
C ASN A 479 -12.91 -2.04 -29.04
N PHE A 480 -12.61 -2.83 -30.06
CA PHE A 480 -11.26 -2.90 -30.63
C PHE A 480 -11.01 -1.76 -31.64
N GLU A 481 -9.76 -1.33 -31.74
CA GLU A 481 -9.27 -0.47 -32.83
C GLU A 481 -7.88 -0.91 -33.30
N ILE A 482 -7.65 -0.86 -34.61
CA ILE A 482 -6.31 -0.98 -35.20
C ILE A 482 -5.70 0.43 -35.31
N ARG A 483 -4.59 0.68 -34.61
CA ARG A 483 -3.85 1.95 -34.67
C ARG A 483 -2.41 1.72 -35.16
N ASP A 484 -1.42 2.29 -34.48
CA ASP A 484 -0.01 2.22 -34.87
C ASP A 484 0.48 0.77 -35.04
N TRP A 485 1.41 0.59 -35.99
CA TRP A 485 2.02 -0.71 -36.31
C TRP A 485 1.04 -1.82 -36.72
N ARG A 486 -0.21 -1.48 -37.04
CA ARG A 486 -1.32 -2.41 -37.36
C ARG A 486 -1.67 -3.33 -36.19
N LEU A 487 -1.41 -2.89 -34.96
CA LEU A 487 -1.77 -3.60 -33.74
C LEU A 487 -3.24 -3.34 -33.42
N ALA A 488 -4.03 -4.42 -33.29
CA ALA A 488 -5.37 -4.36 -32.72
C ALA A 488 -5.26 -4.29 -31.20
N ARG A 489 -5.97 -3.36 -30.56
CA ARG A 489 -6.01 -3.21 -29.11
C ARG A 489 -7.44 -2.93 -28.64
N GLY A 490 -7.77 -3.34 -27.43
CA GLY A 490 -9.05 -3.04 -26.79
C GLY A 490 -9.04 -1.63 -26.21
N PHE A 491 -10.13 -0.88 -26.38
CA PHE A 491 -10.27 0.50 -25.93
C PHE A 491 -11.50 0.71 -25.04
N PHE A 492 -11.33 1.57 -24.03
CA PHE A 492 -12.42 2.30 -23.39
C PHE A 492 -12.37 3.77 -23.80
N ASN A 493 -13.41 4.24 -24.50
CA ASN A 493 -13.49 5.53 -25.17
C ASN A 493 -12.32 5.73 -26.16
N ASP A 494 -11.27 6.46 -25.74
CA ASP A 494 -10.07 6.74 -26.55
C ASP A 494 -8.80 6.06 -25.99
N SER A 495 -8.91 5.40 -24.83
CA SER A 495 -7.82 4.83 -24.02
C SER A 495 -7.66 3.33 -24.24
N THR A 496 -6.42 2.86 -24.39
CA THR A 496 -6.08 1.42 -24.34
C THR A 496 -5.11 1.16 -23.20
N TRP A 497 -5.36 0.15 -22.40
CA TRP A 497 -4.54 -0.17 -21.23
C TRP A 497 -3.09 -0.51 -21.57
N HIS A 498 -2.15 0.23 -20.96
CA HIS A 498 -0.73 -0.11 -20.91
C HIS A 498 -0.18 0.02 -19.48
N GLY A 499 -0.42 -1.00 -18.65
CA GLY A 499 -0.03 -1.01 -17.24
C GLY A 499 1.48 -0.97 -16.98
N ASN A 500 1.89 -0.18 -15.98
CA ASN A 500 3.27 -0.15 -15.50
C ASN A 500 3.46 -1.13 -14.31
N ALA A 501 3.97 -2.33 -14.59
CA ALA A 501 4.18 -3.39 -13.59
C ALA A 501 5.25 -3.06 -12.51
N THR A 502 6.17 -2.13 -12.77
CA THR A 502 7.21 -1.74 -11.79
C THR A 502 6.85 -0.47 -11.01
N HIS A 503 5.94 0.36 -11.54
CA HIS A 503 5.36 1.50 -10.84
C HIS A 503 3.82 1.50 -10.96
N PRO A 504 3.13 0.65 -10.16
CA PRO A 504 1.69 0.48 -10.20
C PRO A 504 0.90 1.78 -10.05
N SER A 505 -0.33 1.73 -10.51
CA SER A 505 -1.26 2.85 -10.58
C SER A 505 -1.57 3.45 -9.22
N LEU A 506 -1.78 2.60 -8.21
CA LEU A 506 -1.95 3.01 -6.83
C LEU A 506 -0.69 3.71 -6.30
N HIS A 507 0.50 3.18 -6.60
CA HIS A 507 1.76 3.81 -6.19
C HIS A 507 1.94 5.17 -6.88
N ARG A 508 1.68 5.27 -8.20
CA ARG A 508 1.74 6.54 -8.92
C ARG A 508 0.70 7.55 -8.44
N TYR A 509 -0.50 7.11 -8.08
CA TYR A 509 -1.52 7.97 -7.47
C TYR A 509 -1.04 8.54 -6.13
N LEU A 510 -0.47 7.70 -5.27
CA LEU A 510 0.06 8.08 -3.95
C LEU A 510 1.35 8.94 -4.04
N ASP A 511 2.18 8.75 -5.07
CA ASP A 511 3.40 9.52 -5.31
C ASP A 511 3.10 10.87 -6.00
N ALA A 512 2.03 10.94 -6.80
CA ALA A 512 1.72 12.11 -7.60
C ALA A 512 1.08 13.23 -6.78
N HIS A 513 1.43 14.46 -7.13
CA HIS A 513 0.97 15.64 -6.41
C HIS A 513 0.05 16.43 -7.32
N VAL A 514 -1.22 16.06 -7.26
CA VAL A 514 -2.34 16.84 -7.79
C VAL A 514 -2.24 18.25 -7.19
N LYS A 515 -2.06 19.26 -8.06
CA LYS A 515 -1.87 20.64 -7.62
C LYS A 515 -3.22 21.32 -7.51
N GLY A 516 -3.58 21.68 -6.28
CA GLY A 516 -4.86 22.29 -5.95
C GLY A 516 -5.86 21.27 -5.42
N PRO A 517 -6.97 21.72 -4.82
CA PRO A 517 -8.03 20.81 -4.40
C PRO A 517 -8.58 20.10 -5.64
N VAL A 518 -8.67 18.76 -5.58
CA VAL A 518 -9.67 18.07 -6.40
C VAL A 518 -11.01 18.63 -5.95
N GLU A 519 -11.69 19.37 -6.82
CA GLU A 519 -12.95 20.01 -6.46
C GLU A 519 -13.92 18.95 -5.93
N ARG A 520 -14.65 19.25 -4.85
CA ARG A 520 -15.80 18.44 -4.41
C ARG A 520 -16.91 18.60 -5.45
N GLY A 521 -16.80 17.85 -6.54
CA GLY A 521 -17.60 17.99 -7.75
C GLY A 521 -17.89 16.64 -8.41
N ALA A 522 -18.26 16.70 -9.69
CA ALA A 522 -18.55 15.53 -10.50
C ALA A 522 -17.33 14.60 -10.65
N ILE A 523 -17.58 13.31 -10.90
CA ILE A 523 -16.52 12.38 -11.32
C ILE A 523 -15.74 12.92 -12.52
N SER A 524 -14.42 12.80 -12.48
CA SER A 524 -13.52 13.42 -13.47
C SER A 524 -12.47 12.42 -13.97
N VAL A 525 -11.79 12.72 -15.08
CA VAL A 525 -10.65 11.92 -15.55
C VAL A 525 -9.37 12.52 -14.97
N ASN A 526 -8.57 11.70 -14.28
CA ASN A 526 -7.28 12.14 -13.75
C ASN A 526 -6.20 12.14 -14.84
N GLU A 527 -6.27 13.13 -15.73
CA GLU A 527 -5.24 13.42 -16.75
C GLU A 527 -4.00 14.13 -16.16
N GLN A 528 -3.99 14.44 -14.85
CA GLN A 528 -2.84 15.08 -14.18
C GLN A 528 -1.74 14.09 -13.82
N VAL A 529 -2.15 12.87 -13.42
CA VAL A 529 -1.26 11.78 -12.98
C VAL A 529 -1.10 10.71 -14.06
N PHE A 530 -2.14 10.50 -14.86
CA PHE A 530 -2.22 9.41 -15.81
C PHE A 530 -2.35 9.92 -17.24
N ASP A 531 -1.67 9.23 -18.15
CA ASP A 531 -1.77 9.47 -19.58
C ASP A 531 -3.04 8.79 -20.09
N ARG A 532 -4.08 9.58 -20.38
CA ARG A 532 -5.39 9.08 -20.81
C ARG A 532 -5.33 8.17 -22.04
N GLU A 533 -4.36 8.32 -22.94
CA GLU A 533 -4.28 7.42 -24.11
C GLU A 533 -3.90 5.98 -23.72
N LYS A 534 -3.23 5.83 -22.58
CA LYS A 534 -2.71 4.56 -22.05
C LYS A 534 -3.49 4.04 -20.85
N GLU A 535 -4.15 4.93 -20.11
CA GLU A 535 -4.63 4.69 -18.77
C GLU A 535 -5.80 5.63 -18.41
N LEU A 536 -7.03 5.24 -18.74
CA LEU A 536 -8.22 5.98 -18.32
C LEU A 536 -8.48 5.72 -16.82
N VAL A 537 -8.31 6.76 -16.00
CA VAL A 537 -8.56 6.73 -14.55
C VAL A 537 -9.66 7.72 -14.21
N LEU A 538 -10.81 7.21 -13.77
CA LEU A 538 -11.89 8.02 -13.23
C LEU A 538 -11.64 8.30 -11.75
N GLU A 539 -11.64 9.57 -11.35
CA GLU A 539 -11.38 10.00 -9.97
C GLU A 539 -12.57 10.76 -9.38
N THR A 540 -12.83 10.53 -8.10
CA THR A 540 -13.74 11.35 -7.31
C THR A 540 -13.36 11.40 -5.83
N VAL A 541 -14.00 12.31 -5.08
CA VAL A 541 -13.74 12.61 -3.66
C VAL A 541 -14.98 12.35 -2.81
N GLY A 542 -14.86 11.50 -1.80
CA GLY A 542 -15.97 11.12 -0.92
C GLY A 542 -16.89 10.07 -1.55
N ILE A 543 -17.95 9.69 -0.84
CA ILE A 543 -18.91 8.70 -1.35
C ILE A 543 -19.76 9.33 -2.44
N ARG A 544 -19.85 8.68 -3.61
CA ARG A 544 -20.74 9.06 -4.72
C ARG A 544 -21.36 7.83 -5.36
N THR A 545 -22.58 7.99 -5.84
CA THR A 545 -23.27 6.98 -6.65
C THR A 545 -23.16 7.36 -8.12
N ILE A 546 -22.67 6.47 -8.98
CA ILE A 546 -22.51 6.74 -10.40
C ILE A 546 -23.29 5.73 -11.25
N ASP A 547 -23.95 6.23 -12.29
CA ASP A 547 -24.44 5.41 -13.38
C ASP A 547 -23.34 5.27 -14.45
N ILE A 548 -23.19 4.08 -15.02
CA ILE A 548 -22.20 3.78 -16.05
C ILE A 548 -22.90 3.09 -17.21
N SER A 549 -22.99 3.78 -18.35
CA SER A 549 -23.44 3.23 -19.62
C SER A 549 -22.26 2.57 -20.33
N ILE A 550 -22.23 1.25 -20.33
CA ILE A 550 -21.25 0.41 -21.03
C ILE A 550 -21.83 0.10 -22.41
N ASN A 551 -21.22 0.65 -23.45
CA ASN A 551 -21.72 0.59 -24.82
C ASN A 551 -20.73 -0.22 -25.66
N ASN A 552 -21.10 -1.42 -26.06
CA ASN A 552 -20.27 -2.27 -26.88
C ASN A 552 -20.44 -1.92 -28.38
N PHE A 553 -19.33 -1.58 -29.04
CA PHE A 553 -19.26 -1.33 -30.49
C PHE A 553 -18.49 -2.43 -31.23
N ASP A 554 -18.15 -3.51 -30.52
CA ASP A 554 -17.51 -4.72 -31.03
C ASP A 554 -18.55 -5.78 -31.44
N ASP A 555 -18.17 -6.74 -32.27
CA ASP A 555 -19.02 -7.90 -32.62
C ASP A 555 -18.98 -9.03 -31.58
N GLY A 556 -17.94 -9.10 -30.75
CA GLY A 556 -17.85 -10.02 -29.62
C GLY A 556 -18.70 -9.60 -28.41
N ALA A 557 -19.00 -10.57 -27.54
CA ALA A 557 -19.61 -10.32 -26.22
C ALA A 557 -18.51 -10.18 -25.14
N HIS A 558 -18.71 -9.25 -24.21
CA HIS A 558 -17.68 -8.84 -23.24
C HIS A 558 -18.19 -8.96 -21.79
N PRO A 559 -17.65 -9.89 -20.97
CA PRO A 559 -17.94 -9.96 -19.53
C PRO A 559 -17.12 -8.91 -18.78
N PHE A 560 -17.71 -7.76 -18.45
CA PHE A 560 -17.03 -6.70 -17.70
C PHE A 560 -17.09 -6.93 -16.18
N HIS A 561 -15.92 -7.05 -15.55
CA HIS A 561 -15.76 -7.19 -14.11
C HIS A 561 -15.40 -5.84 -13.45
N LEU A 562 -15.87 -5.59 -12.22
CA LEU A 562 -15.48 -4.46 -11.38
C LEU A 562 -14.87 -4.94 -10.06
N HIS A 563 -13.61 -4.58 -9.80
CA HIS A 563 -12.95 -4.86 -8.53
C HIS A 563 -13.56 -4.04 -7.37
N GLY A 564 -13.49 -4.60 -6.16
CA GLY A 564 -13.80 -3.90 -4.90
C GLY A 564 -15.28 -3.58 -4.66
N HIS A 565 -16.19 -3.84 -5.61
CA HIS A 565 -17.59 -3.41 -5.54
C HIS A 565 -18.54 -4.44 -6.15
N LYS A 566 -19.77 -4.49 -5.63
CA LYS A 566 -20.93 -4.97 -6.39
C LYS A 566 -21.68 -3.79 -6.94
N PHE A 567 -22.15 -3.91 -8.17
CA PHE A 567 -22.99 -2.90 -8.83
C PHE A 567 -24.40 -3.44 -9.06
N PHE A 568 -25.35 -2.52 -9.14
CA PHE A 568 -26.74 -2.81 -9.49
C PHE A 568 -26.87 -2.85 -11.01
N VAL A 569 -27.40 -3.94 -11.56
CA VAL A 569 -27.74 -4.06 -12.98
C VAL A 569 -29.09 -3.38 -13.19
N LEU A 570 -29.09 -2.20 -13.83
CA LEU A 570 -30.32 -1.43 -14.05
C LEU A 570 -31.00 -1.79 -15.36
N LEU A 571 -30.22 -1.84 -16.45
CA LEU A 571 -30.71 -2.01 -17.81
C LEU A 571 -29.69 -2.78 -18.67
N GLN A 572 -30.20 -3.60 -19.59
CA GLN A 572 -29.45 -4.18 -20.71
C GLN A 572 -30.30 -4.01 -21.97
N GLY A 573 -29.68 -3.64 -23.10
CA GLY A 573 -30.37 -3.41 -24.37
C GLY A 573 -29.56 -3.92 -25.55
N ASN A 574 -30.16 -4.81 -26.33
CA ASN A 574 -29.56 -5.44 -27.52
C ASN A 574 -29.87 -4.70 -28.84
N SER A 575 -30.52 -3.54 -28.76
CA SER A 575 -30.87 -2.72 -29.91
C SER A 575 -31.18 -1.28 -29.48
N GLY A 576 -31.10 -0.34 -30.43
CA GLY A 576 -31.27 1.09 -30.16
C GLY A 576 -30.08 1.69 -29.40
N TYR A 577 -30.25 2.94 -28.96
CA TYR A 577 -29.24 3.64 -28.16
C TYR A 577 -29.61 3.60 -26.67
N PRO A 578 -28.64 3.57 -25.75
CA PRO A 578 -28.90 3.72 -24.32
C PRO A 578 -29.55 5.07 -24.02
N PRO A 579 -30.47 5.15 -23.03
CA PRO A 579 -31.01 6.42 -22.57
C PRO A 579 -29.88 7.30 -22.00
N ASN A 580 -29.92 8.59 -22.32
CA ASN A 580 -28.95 9.53 -21.78
C ASN A 580 -29.26 9.91 -20.32
N SER A 581 -28.36 10.66 -19.67
CA SER A 581 -28.49 11.06 -18.26
C SER A 581 -29.77 11.83 -17.91
N THR A 582 -30.41 12.49 -18.88
CA THR A 582 -31.68 13.21 -18.66
C THR A 582 -32.93 12.32 -18.87
N GLU A 583 -32.80 11.24 -19.62
CA GLU A 583 -33.88 10.30 -19.93
C GLU A 583 -33.92 9.13 -18.93
N LEU A 584 -32.75 8.66 -18.51
CA LEU A 584 -32.60 7.48 -17.66
C LEU A 584 -33.42 7.54 -16.36
N PRO A 585 -33.39 8.62 -15.53
CA PRO A 585 -34.12 8.62 -14.26
C PRO A 585 -35.62 8.41 -14.45
N LYS A 586 -36.19 9.06 -15.48
CA LYS A 586 -37.60 8.91 -15.85
C LYS A 586 -37.89 7.49 -16.36
N TYR A 587 -37.02 6.93 -17.20
CA TYR A 587 -37.19 5.57 -17.71
C TYR A 587 -37.21 4.53 -16.58
N LEU A 588 -36.29 4.65 -15.62
CA LEU A 588 -36.19 3.74 -14.47
C LEU A 588 -37.42 3.81 -13.56
N GLU A 589 -37.99 5.00 -13.36
CA GLU A 589 -39.24 5.22 -12.61
C GLU A 589 -40.46 4.65 -13.37
N GLU A 590 -40.62 4.97 -14.66
CA GLU A 590 -41.75 4.50 -15.48
C GLU A 590 -41.82 2.96 -15.61
N HIS A 591 -40.67 2.28 -15.50
CA HIS A 591 -40.57 0.80 -15.59
C HIS A 591 -40.32 0.11 -14.23
N ASN A 592 -40.31 0.86 -13.12
CA ASN A 592 -40.09 0.35 -11.76
C ASN A 592 -38.79 -0.48 -11.58
N LEU A 593 -37.69 -0.05 -12.21
CA LEU A 593 -36.43 -0.80 -12.24
C LEU A 593 -35.52 -0.56 -11.02
N LEU A 594 -35.94 0.33 -10.11
CA LEU A 594 -35.21 0.68 -8.89
C LEU A 594 -35.62 -0.14 -7.65
N GLU A 595 -36.72 -0.91 -7.70
CA GLU A 595 -37.27 -1.54 -6.50
C GLU A 595 -36.30 -2.56 -5.87
N ASN A 596 -35.78 -3.49 -6.66
CA ASN A 596 -34.78 -4.49 -6.24
C ASN A 596 -33.97 -5.06 -7.43
N PRO A 597 -33.13 -4.24 -8.12
CA PRO A 597 -32.30 -4.72 -9.21
C PRO A 597 -31.21 -5.70 -8.72
N LEU A 598 -30.82 -6.63 -9.60
CA LEU A 598 -29.78 -7.63 -9.33
C LEU A 598 -28.45 -6.93 -9.00
N ARG A 599 -27.74 -7.44 -7.98
CA ARG A 599 -26.43 -6.93 -7.55
C ARG A 599 -25.36 -7.97 -7.87
N ARG A 600 -24.35 -7.61 -8.64
CA ARG A 600 -23.25 -8.51 -9.03
C ARG A 600 -21.94 -7.75 -9.30
N ASP A 601 -20.85 -8.47 -9.54
CA ASP A 601 -19.53 -7.88 -9.82
C ASP A 601 -19.03 -8.10 -11.26
N THR A 602 -19.69 -8.96 -12.05
CA THR A 602 -19.37 -9.18 -13.48
C THR A 602 -20.64 -9.15 -14.34
N ILE A 603 -20.69 -8.36 -15.41
CA ILE A 603 -21.85 -8.26 -16.32
C ILE A 603 -21.43 -8.44 -17.77
N THR A 604 -22.17 -9.24 -18.53
CA THR A 604 -21.91 -9.40 -19.96
C THR A 604 -22.70 -8.39 -20.80
N VAL A 605 -22.01 -7.73 -21.72
CA VAL A 605 -22.62 -6.92 -22.78
C VAL A 605 -22.46 -7.66 -24.11
N GLU A 606 -23.58 -7.95 -24.77
CA GLU A 606 -23.63 -8.65 -26.06
C GLU A 606 -22.93 -7.83 -27.17
N GLY A 607 -22.57 -8.48 -28.29
CA GLY A 607 -22.06 -7.79 -29.49
C GLY A 607 -23.02 -6.70 -29.97
N TYR A 608 -22.50 -5.49 -30.23
CA TYR A 608 -23.26 -4.29 -30.60
C TYR A 608 -24.39 -3.86 -29.62
N ALA A 609 -24.36 -4.33 -28.37
CA ALA A 609 -25.35 -4.03 -27.33
C ALA A 609 -24.84 -3.01 -26.28
N TRP A 610 -25.67 -2.70 -25.29
CA TRP A 610 -25.30 -1.82 -24.19
C TRP A 610 -25.91 -2.28 -22.85
N ALA A 611 -25.29 -1.87 -21.75
CA ALA A 611 -25.80 -2.06 -20.40
C ALA A 611 -25.59 -0.80 -19.56
N ILE A 612 -26.49 -0.55 -18.60
CA ILE A 612 -26.33 0.51 -17.61
C ILE A 612 -26.29 -0.13 -16.23
N ILE A 613 -25.18 0.08 -15.53
CA ILE A 613 -24.97 -0.34 -14.14
C ILE A 613 -24.89 0.89 -13.23
N ARG A 614 -25.33 0.74 -11.98
CA ARG A 614 -25.16 1.74 -10.93
C ARG A 614 -24.18 1.24 -9.88
N VAL A 615 -23.17 2.04 -9.58
CA VAL A 615 -22.12 1.73 -8.60
C VAL A 615 -22.19 2.75 -7.48
N VAL A 616 -22.25 2.29 -6.22
CA VAL A 616 -21.97 3.14 -5.08
C VAL A 616 -20.46 3.09 -4.86
N LEU A 617 -19.76 4.19 -5.08
CA LEU A 617 -18.34 4.32 -4.79
C LEU A 617 -18.20 4.72 -3.32
N ASP A 618 -18.23 3.74 -2.43
CA ASP A 618 -18.02 3.89 -0.98
C ASP A 618 -16.73 3.24 -0.47
N ASN A 619 -16.02 2.49 -1.32
CA ASN A 619 -14.84 1.72 -0.99
C ASN A 619 -13.54 2.37 -1.53
N PRO A 620 -12.71 3.01 -0.68
CA PRO A 620 -11.56 3.80 -1.13
C PRO A 620 -10.44 2.92 -1.68
N GLY A 621 -9.94 3.27 -2.86
CA GLY A 621 -8.90 2.49 -3.53
C GLY A 621 -8.80 2.75 -5.03
N MET A 622 -7.82 2.09 -5.65
CA MET A 622 -7.66 2.00 -7.10
C MET A 622 -8.20 0.65 -7.56
N TRP A 623 -9.31 0.65 -8.30
CA TRP A 623 -10.04 -0.56 -8.68
C TRP A 623 -10.08 -0.73 -10.20
N ALA A 624 -9.79 -1.93 -10.68
CA ALA A 624 -9.87 -2.28 -12.09
C ALA A 624 -11.33 -2.47 -12.53
N PHE A 625 -11.59 -2.12 -13.79
CA PHE A 625 -12.84 -2.37 -14.50
C PHE A 625 -12.48 -2.83 -15.91
N HIS A 626 -12.52 -4.14 -16.15
CA HIS A 626 -11.96 -4.72 -17.37
C HIS A 626 -12.85 -5.79 -17.97
N CYS A 627 -12.66 -6.08 -19.25
CA CYS A 627 -13.21 -7.29 -19.83
C CYS A 627 -12.49 -8.51 -19.21
N HIS A 628 -13.24 -9.51 -18.77
CA HIS A 628 -12.72 -10.74 -18.17
C HIS A 628 -12.49 -11.85 -19.19
N ASN A 629 -12.69 -11.57 -20.48
CA ASN A 629 -11.96 -12.30 -21.51
C ASN A 629 -10.47 -11.91 -21.38
N THR A 630 -9.65 -12.88 -21.05
CA THR A 630 -8.22 -12.72 -20.75
C THR A 630 -7.46 -12.13 -21.93
N TRP A 631 -7.82 -12.52 -23.16
CA TRP A 631 -7.21 -11.97 -24.37
C TRP A 631 -7.54 -10.48 -24.52
N HIS A 632 -8.79 -10.10 -24.23
CA HIS A 632 -9.26 -8.72 -24.29
C HIS A 632 -8.62 -7.82 -23.23
N ALA A 633 -8.48 -8.32 -21.99
CA ALA A 633 -7.75 -7.63 -20.92
C ALA A 633 -6.29 -7.33 -21.34
N GLU A 634 -5.56 -8.35 -21.78
CA GLU A 634 -4.16 -8.22 -22.19
C GLU A 634 -3.98 -7.39 -23.48
N SER A 635 -5.01 -7.28 -24.31
CA SER A 635 -5.02 -6.40 -25.48
C SER A 635 -5.34 -4.94 -25.18
N GLY A 636 -5.71 -4.58 -23.94
CA GLY A 636 -5.94 -3.19 -23.58
C GLY A 636 -7.29 -2.85 -22.97
N MET A 637 -8.24 -3.79 -22.85
CA MET A 637 -9.62 -3.49 -22.45
C MET A 637 -9.80 -3.43 -20.92
N ASP A 638 -9.08 -2.49 -20.28
CA ASP A 638 -9.10 -2.21 -18.83
C ASP A 638 -9.18 -0.69 -18.55
N LEU A 639 -9.97 -0.32 -17.55
CA LEU A 639 -10.29 1.02 -17.05
C LEU A 639 -10.04 1.05 -15.54
N ARG A 640 -9.49 2.14 -14.98
CA ARG A 640 -9.41 2.30 -13.52
C ARG A 640 -10.49 3.22 -12.97
N LYS A 641 -10.96 2.91 -11.78
CA LYS A 641 -11.70 3.84 -10.91
C LYS A 641 -10.87 4.06 -9.64
N SER A 642 -10.45 5.30 -9.43
CA SER A 642 -9.86 5.79 -8.18
C SER A 642 -10.97 6.42 -7.34
N LEU A 643 -11.35 5.76 -6.24
CA LEU A 643 -12.13 6.43 -5.21
C LEU A 643 -11.18 7.01 -4.17
N SER A 644 -10.99 8.32 -4.20
CA SER A 644 -10.38 9.00 -3.07
C SER A 644 -11.45 9.22 -1.99
N THR A 645 -11.27 8.58 -0.85
CA THR A 645 -11.52 9.31 0.39
C THR A 645 -10.16 9.75 0.90
N ALA A 646 -10.11 10.93 1.51
CA ALA A 646 -8.99 11.28 2.38
C ALA A 646 -9.07 10.43 3.66
N GLN A 647 -8.91 9.10 3.53
CA GLN A 647 -8.90 8.17 4.66
C GLN A 647 -7.57 8.31 5.40
N LYS A 648 -7.50 9.34 6.25
CA LYS A 648 -6.50 9.48 7.31
C LYS A 648 -6.70 8.36 8.34
N ARG A 649 -6.30 7.13 8.00
CA ARG A 649 -6.09 6.07 9.01
C ARG A 649 -4.67 6.18 9.54
N TYR A 650 -4.59 6.66 10.77
CA TYR A 650 -3.37 6.84 11.57
C TYR A 650 -2.45 5.62 11.55
N THR A 651 -1.52 5.62 10.60
CA THR A 651 -0.22 4.97 10.74
C THR A 651 0.77 6.10 10.96
N LEU A 652 1.61 6.04 12.00
CA LEU A 652 2.73 6.97 12.18
C LEU A 652 3.75 6.76 11.04
N CYS A 653 3.47 7.39 9.90
CA CYS A 653 4.29 7.57 8.69
C CYS A 653 3.42 8.20 7.56
N THR A 654 2.65 9.25 7.86
CA THR A 654 1.96 10.08 6.84
C THR A 654 2.96 11.00 6.11
N PRO A 655 2.62 11.52 4.90
CA PRO A 655 3.61 11.94 3.90
C PRO A 655 4.17 13.35 4.10
N ILE A 656 5.03 13.54 5.10
CA ILE A 656 5.95 14.71 5.14
C ILE A 656 7.10 14.50 4.11
N THR A 657 7.44 13.24 3.81
CA THR A 657 8.48 12.81 2.85
C THR A 657 8.37 13.47 1.47
N PRO A 658 7.20 13.48 0.80
CA PRO A 658 7.12 13.94 -0.58
C PRO A 658 7.17 15.47 -0.69
N HIS A 659 6.73 16.24 0.30
CA HIS A 659 6.78 17.70 0.21
C HIS A 659 8.23 18.22 0.36
N VAL A 660 9.02 17.63 1.26
CA VAL A 660 10.38 18.11 1.58
C VAL A 660 11.45 17.69 0.53
N SER A 661 11.18 16.68 -0.30
CA SER A 661 12.22 16.05 -1.14
C SER A 661 12.08 16.24 -2.67
N LYS A 662 11.07 16.98 -3.18
CA LYS A 662 10.89 17.19 -4.64
C LYS A 662 11.73 18.33 -5.20
N ALA A 663 12.11 18.20 -6.47
CA ALA A 663 12.85 19.22 -7.23
C ALA A 663 12.27 20.66 -7.20
N PRO A 664 10.94 20.91 -7.21
CA PRO A 664 10.42 22.27 -7.08
C PRO A 664 10.52 22.82 -5.64
N ALA A 665 10.30 21.98 -4.63
CA ALA A 665 10.43 22.38 -3.22
C ALA A 665 11.88 22.69 -2.87
N LEU A 666 12.82 21.86 -3.34
CA LEU A 666 14.26 22.09 -3.18
C LEU A 666 14.72 23.44 -3.77
N ARG A 667 14.07 23.98 -4.81
CA ARG A 667 14.38 25.33 -5.34
C ARG A 667 13.86 26.48 -4.47
N ASP A 668 12.72 26.30 -3.81
CA ASP A 668 12.24 27.26 -2.81
C ASP A 668 13.19 27.25 -1.59
N TYR A 669 13.50 26.05 -1.10
CA TYR A 669 14.38 25.86 0.05
C TYR A 669 15.78 26.38 -0.20
N GLU A 670 16.34 26.17 -1.40
CA GLU A 670 17.62 26.75 -1.83
C GLU A 670 17.62 28.28 -1.67
N THR A 671 16.52 28.97 -1.99
CA THR A 671 16.43 30.43 -1.83
C THR A 671 16.49 30.85 -0.36
N ARG A 672 15.80 30.12 0.54
CA ARG A 672 15.83 30.36 1.99
C ARG A 672 17.22 30.03 2.58
N VAL A 673 17.79 28.89 2.22
CA VAL A 673 19.13 28.43 2.62
C VAL A 673 20.20 29.46 2.25
N VAL A 674 20.17 29.98 1.02
CA VAL A 674 21.07 31.05 0.55
C VAL A 674 20.93 32.32 1.40
N GLN A 675 19.70 32.74 1.73
CA GLN A 675 19.44 33.94 2.53
C GLN A 675 20.07 33.84 3.94
N TYR A 676 19.87 32.74 4.66
CA TYR A 676 20.45 32.55 5.98
C TYR A 676 21.96 32.26 5.93
N ALA A 677 22.46 31.67 4.84
CA ALA A 677 23.88 31.46 4.63
C ALA A 677 24.64 32.79 4.49
N GLU A 678 24.12 33.76 3.72
CA GLU A 678 24.74 35.09 3.62
C GLU A 678 24.64 35.88 4.94
N LEU A 679 23.59 35.69 5.76
CA LEU A 679 23.54 36.23 7.13
C LEU A 679 24.63 35.64 8.03
N LEU A 680 24.88 34.34 7.96
CA LEU A 680 25.98 33.70 8.69
C LEU A 680 27.35 34.20 8.19
N LEU A 681 27.54 34.31 6.87
CA LEU A 681 28.77 34.80 6.26
C LEU A 681 29.07 36.27 6.61
N TYR A 682 28.03 37.10 6.76
CA TYR A 682 28.14 38.47 7.29
C TYR A 682 28.64 38.49 8.75
N GLN A 683 28.16 37.59 9.61
CA GLN A 683 28.65 37.49 10.99
C GLN A 683 30.10 36.97 11.05
N ILE A 684 30.50 36.08 10.13
CA ILE A 684 31.89 35.64 9.96
C ILE A 684 32.77 36.82 9.51
N GLU A 685 32.35 37.61 8.51
CA GLU A 685 33.11 38.79 8.04
C GLU A 685 33.30 39.84 9.15
N LYS A 686 32.26 40.07 9.97
CA LYS A 686 32.32 40.98 11.13
C LYS A 686 33.31 40.51 12.22
N MET A 687 33.61 39.22 12.27
CA MET A 687 34.54 38.59 13.22
C MET A 687 35.80 38.05 12.54
N GLU A 688 36.16 38.55 11.35
CA GLU A 688 37.36 38.12 10.63
C GLU A 688 38.62 38.28 11.51
N GLY A 689 39.44 37.23 11.57
CA GLY A 689 40.65 37.17 12.40
C GLY A 689 40.41 37.05 13.91
N GLN A 690 39.16 36.97 14.38
CA GLN A 690 38.81 36.79 15.80
C GLN A 690 38.31 35.36 16.09
N PRO A 691 38.36 34.89 17.36
CA PRO A 691 37.71 33.65 17.77
C PRO A 691 36.19 33.68 17.54
N PHE A 692 35.70 32.75 16.74
CA PHE A 692 34.30 32.59 16.36
C PHE A 692 33.79 31.22 16.85
N ASN A 693 32.71 31.22 17.65
CA ASN A 693 32.09 29.98 18.15
C ASN A 693 31.26 29.32 17.03
N ALA A 694 31.93 28.57 16.17
CA ALA A 694 31.36 27.93 15.00
C ALA A 694 30.18 27.01 15.37
N LYS A 695 30.29 26.26 16.49
CA LYS A 695 29.18 25.43 17.00
C LYS A 695 27.93 26.28 17.21
N LEU A 696 28.01 27.35 17.99
CA LEU A 696 26.86 28.21 18.30
C LEU A 696 26.24 28.83 17.03
N TRP A 697 27.06 29.42 16.17
CA TRP A 697 26.59 30.11 14.97
C TRP A 697 26.06 29.16 13.88
N PHE A 698 26.60 27.95 13.76
CA PHE A 698 26.03 26.92 12.89
C PHE A 698 24.68 26.43 13.40
N HIS A 699 24.47 26.33 14.72
CA HIS A 699 23.12 26.06 15.25
C HIS A 699 22.18 27.24 15.00
N TYR A 700 22.61 28.49 15.20
CA TYR A 700 21.77 29.65 14.87
C TYR A 700 21.32 29.64 13.40
N TYR A 701 22.23 29.28 12.48
CA TYR A 701 21.92 29.12 11.06
C TYR A 701 20.87 28.04 10.79
N THR A 702 21.10 26.79 11.20
CA THR A 702 20.16 25.71 10.86
C THR A 702 18.82 25.80 11.62
N PHE A 703 18.80 26.43 12.80
CA PHE A 703 17.54 26.74 13.49
C PHE A 703 16.80 27.91 12.85
N ASP A 704 17.47 28.97 12.38
CA ASP A 704 16.78 30.06 11.67
C ASP A 704 16.23 29.59 10.31
N VAL A 705 16.98 28.74 9.58
CA VAL A 705 16.51 28.05 8.35
C VAL A 705 15.27 27.21 8.64
N MET A 706 15.32 26.35 9.66
CA MET A 706 14.18 25.49 9.98
C MET A 706 13.02 26.22 10.65
N GLY A 707 13.24 27.36 11.30
CA GLY A 707 12.16 28.21 11.82
C GLY A 707 11.34 28.81 10.68
N ASP A 708 12.01 29.37 9.68
CA ASP A 708 11.39 29.85 8.44
C ASP A 708 10.71 28.71 7.66
N LEU A 709 11.42 27.59 7.48
CA LEU A 709 10.88 26.44 6.74
C LEU A 709 9.69 25.78 7.44
N ALA A 710 9.72 25.64 8.76
CA ALA A 710 8.67 24.97 9.52
C ALA A 710 7.50 25.89 9.84
N PHE A 711 7.72 27.16 10.16
CA PHE A 711 6.69 28.07 10.70
C PHE A 711 6.58 29.42 9.98
N GLY A 712 7.19 29.56 8.79
CA GLY A 712 7.15 30.78 7.99
C GLY A 712 7.90 31.96 8.60
N GLN A 713 8.58 31.75 9.74
CA GLN A 713 9.25 32.78 10.52
C GLN A 713 10.58 32.30 11.11
N SER A 714 11.67 32.96 10.75
CA SER A 714 12.98 32.81 11.39
C SER A 714 12.92 33.10 12.90
N PHE A 715 13.69 32.35 13.69
CA PHE A 715 13.89 32.64 15.11
C PHE A 715 14.80 33.86 15.38
N GLY A 716 15.37 34.47 14.33
CA GLY A 716 16.14 35.72 14.38
C GLY A 716 17.54 35.61 14.99
N MET A 717 18.02 34.39 15.28
CA MET A 717 19.24 34.18 16.05
C MET A 717 20.51 34.64 15.33
N LEU A 718 20.58 34.47 14.00
CA LEU A 718 21.67 34.99 13.17
C LEU A 718 21.73 36.52 13.13
N LYS A 719 20.58 37.19 13.28
CA LYS A 719 20.48 38.65 13.23
C LYS A 719 20.80 39.27 14.60
N ASP A 720 20.17 38.74 15.64
CA ASP A 720 20.20 39.31 16.98
C ASP A 720 21.37 38.78 17.82
N GLY A 721 21.98 37.65 17.41
CA GLY A 721 23.07 36.98 18.13
C GLY A 721 22.64 36.29 19.43
N MET A 722 21.34 36.31 19.75
CA MET A 722 20.76 35.81 20.99
C MET A 722 20.07 34.47 20.77
N LYS A 723 20.24 33.54 21.72
CA LYS A 723 19.63 32.21 21.67
C LYS A 723 18.12 32.31 21.89
N HIS A 724 17.34 32.00 20.85
CA HIS A 724 15.89 31.93 20.93
C HIS A 724 15.42 30.89 21.96
N TYR A 725 14.26 31.14 22.59
CA TYR A 725 13.78 30.30 23.68
C TYR A 725 13.59 28.83 23.26
N TYR A 726 13.25 28.58 21.99
CA TYR A 726 13.05 27.25 21.42
C TYR A 726 14.34 26.42 21.45
N MET A 727 15.46 26.99 21.02
CA MET A 727 16.76 26.31 21.07
C MET A 727 17.18 26.07 22.53
N LYS A 728 16.89 26.98 23.46
CA LYS A 728 17.16 26.75 24.90
C LYS A 728 16.36 25.57 25.45
N LEU A 729 15.09 25.45 25.04
CA LEU A 729 14.21 24.34 25.39
C LEU A 729 14.72 22.99 24.84
N GLY A 730 15.26 23.00 23.62
CA GLY A 730 15.86 21.85 22.96
C GLY A 730 17.03 21.27 23.75
N ASP A 731 18.06 22.09 24.05
CA ASP A 731 19.24 21.66 24.84
C ASP A 731 18.86 21.02 26.19
N GLU A 732 17.94 21.64 26.93
CA GLU A 732 17.49 21.17 28.25
C GLU A 732 16.72 19.83 28.14
N ASN A 733 15.87 19.69 27.11
CA ASN A 733 15.10 18.46 26.87
C ASN A 733 15.97 17.31 26.34
N MET A 734 16.94 17.56 25.47
CA MET A 734 17.77 16.49 24.90
C MET A 734 18.63 15.80 25.96
N LEU A 735 19.22 16.55 26.90
CA LEU A 735 19.93 15.96 28.05
C LEU A 735 19.04 15.02 28.88
N LEU A 736 17.77 15.39 29.09
CA LEU A 736 16.78 14.55 29.75
C LEU A 736 16.45 13.30 28.91
N ILE A 737 16.35 13.44 27.59
CA ILE A 737 16.10 12.34 26.66
C ILE A 737 17.27 11.35 26.61
N GLY A 738 18.53 11.84 26.62
CA GLY A 738 19.71 10.99 26.79
C GLY A 738 19.68 10.17 28.08
N ALA A 739 19.28 10.77 29.20
CA ALA A 739 19.18 10.07 30.49
C ALA A 739 18.05 9.02 30.55
N PHE A 740 16.94 9.23 29.82
CA PHE A 740 15.72 8.41 29.91
C PHE A 740 15.37 7.62 28.62
N THR A 741 16.23 7.57 27.60
CA THR A 741 16.00 6.83 26.33
C THR A 741 15.87 5.31 26.49
N ARG A 742 16.23 4.77 27.66
CA ARG A 742 16.00 3.35 28.04
C ARG A 742 14.72 3.14 28.85
N LEU A 743 14.04 4.22 29.26
CA LEU A 743 12.87 4.22 30.13
C LEU A 743 11.76 5.10 29.53
N ILE A 744 11.49 4.93 28.23
CA ILE A 744 10.60 5.83 27.46
C ILE A 744 9.17 5.88 28.02
N TRP A 745 8.74 4.82 28.69
CA TRP A 745 7.48 4.76 29.44
C TRP A 745 7.35 5.81 30.57
N LEU A 746 8.45 6.45 31.01
CA LEU A 746 8.43 7.57 31.95
C LEU A 746 8.03 8.91 31.31
N PHE A 747 8.16 9.10 29.99
CA PHE A 747 7.78 10.38 29.36
C PHE A 747 6.30 10.75 29.52
N PRO A 748 5.32 9.82 29.35
CA PRO A 748 3.93 10.06 29.71
C PRO A 748 3.75 10.50 31.17
N LEU A 749 4.49 9.90 32.11
CA LEU A 749 4.44 10.25 33.53
C LEU A 749 4.98 11.66 33.77
N PHE A 750 6.12 12.03 33.20
CA PHE A 750 6.67 13.39 33.32
C PHE A 750 5.76 14.46 32.69
N LYS A 751 5.11 14.17 31.56
CA LYS A 751 4.11 15.07 30.95
C LYS A 751 2.86 15.26 31.84
N ALA A 752 2.51 14.25 32.64
CA ALA A 752 1.36 14.28 33.53
C ALA A 752 1.61 14.99 34.88
N ILE A 753 2.87 15.10 35.34
CA ILE A 753 3.21 15.74 36.62
C ILE A 753 3.18 17.27 36.50
N PRO A 754 2.31 17.98 37.27
CA PRO A 754 2.28 19.44 37.27
C PRO A 754 3.62 20.05 37.69
N GLY A 755 4.06 21.08 36.96
CA GLY A 755 5.33 21.77 37.23
C GLY A 755 6.54 21.12 36.55
N VAL A 756 6.62 19.79 36.51
CA VAL A 756 7.62 19.10 35.65
C VAL A 756 7.33 19.39 34.17
N ASN A 757 6.05 19.43 33.80
CA ASN A 757 5.57 19.73 32.46
C ASN A 757 5.56 21.23 32.06
N HIS A 758 6.16 22.14 32.85
CA HIS A 758 6.09 23.59 32.61
C HIS A 758 6.68 24.02 31.25
N THR A 759 7.79 23.39 30.84
CA THR A 759 8.44 23.54 29.53
C THR A 759 7.49 23.19 28.39
N HIS A 760 6.82 22.04 28.51
CA HIS A 760 5.83 21.56 27.54
C HIS A 760 4.61 22.51 27.47
N ILE A 761 4.04 22.93 28.60
CA ILE A 761 2.91 23.87 28.65
C ILE A 761 3.27 25.22 27.99
N LYS A 762 4.49 25.72 28.18
CA LYS A 762 4.96 26.96 27.54
C LYS A 762 5.03 26.81 26.01
N PHE A 763 5.51 25.68 25.51
CA PHE A 763 5.50 25.37 24.08
C PHE A 763 4.07 25.23 23.53
N GLN A 764 3.16 24.59 24.26
CA GLN A 764 1.74 24.55 23.89
C GLN A 764 1.09 25.93 23.78
N ARG A 765 1.52 26.89 24.59
CA ARG A 765 1.03 28.27 24.50
C ARG A 765 1.54 28.95 23.22
N TRP A 766 2.85 28.92 22.98
CA TRP A 766 3.46 29.54 21.80
C TRP A 766 2.94 28.98 20.48
N LEU A 767 2.71 27.66 20.39
CA LEU A 767 2.13 27.05 19.18
C LEU A 767 0.71 27.54 18.89
N ARG A 768 -0.10 27.80 19.93
CA ARG A 768 -1.43 28.42 19.79
C ARG A 768 -1.39 29.93 19.52
N GLU A 769 -0.21 30.54 19.55
CA GLU A 769 0.01 31.95 19.23
C GLU A 769 0.56 32.13 17.80
N GLN A 770 0.79 31.04 17.06
CA GLN A 770 1.11 31.09 15.63
C GLN A 770 -0.19 31.18 14.82
N ASN A 771 -0.33 32.22 13.99
CA ASN A 771 -1.43 32.41 13.05
C ASN A 771 -0.98 32.06 11.62
N GLU A 772 -1.90 32.06 10.66
CA GLU A 772 -1.63 31.90 9.22
C GLU A 772 -0.35 32.66 8.77
N PRO A 773 0.71 31.94 8.36
CA PRO A 773 1.97 32.56 8.02
C PRO A 773 1.91 33.23 6.64
N PRO A 774 2.65 34.33 6.42
CA PRO A 774 2.62 35.09 5.16
C PRO A 774 3.31 34.37 3.98
N VAL A 775 3.94 33.22 4.24
CA VAL A 775 4.66 32.38 3.26
C VAL A 775 4.35 30.92 3.60
N SER A 776 4.14 30.08 2.59
CA SER A 776 3.90 28.64 2.79
C SER A 776 5.09 28.00 3.54
N ASP A 777 4.78 27.29 4.62
CA ASP A 777 5.74 26.54 5.42
C ASP A 777 5.33 25.06 5.51
N VAL A 778 6.04 24.26 6.32
CA VAL A 778 5.72 22.83 6.47
C VAL A 778 4.69 22.58 7.59
N PHE A 779 4.61 23.41 8.63
CA PHE A 779 3.67 23.21 9.73
C PHE A 779 2.24 23.57 9.37
N SER A 780 2.00 24.49 8.43
CA SER A 780 0.66 24.84 7.95
C SER A 780 -0.10 23.61 7.44
N TRP A 781 0.58 22.69 6.74
CA TRP A 781 -0.02 21.42 6.29
C TRP A 781 -0.33 20.47 7.45
N ILE A 782 0.49 20.46 8.51
CA ILE A 782 0.25 19.62 9.70
C ILE A 782 -0.89 20.21 10.55
N LEU A 783 -1.00 21.53 10.59
CA LEU A 783 -2.08 22.26 11.26
C LEU A 783 -3.40 22.10 10.50
N GLU A 784 -3.41 22.30 9.18
CA GLU A 784 -4.55 21.99 8.30
C GLU A 784 -4.99 20.54 8.43
N ASP A 785 -4.04 19.59 8.55
CA ASP A 785 -4.36 18.16 8.74
C ASP A 785 -5.12 17.92 10.05
N TYR A 786 -4.72 18.59 11.12
CA TYR A 786 -5.38 18.53 12.43
C TYR A 786 -6.72 19.28 12.45
N GLU A 787 -6.79 20.47 11.84
CA GLU A 787 -8.00 21.31 11.80
C GLU A 787 -9.08 20.74 10.86
N SER A 788 -8.71 19.93 9.86
CA SER A 788 -9.68 19.22 9.02
C SER A 788 -10.38 18.05 9.73
N ASN A 789 -10.07 17.76 10.99
CA ASN A 789 -10.74 16.74 11.78
C ASN A 789 -11.90 17.37 12.56
N GLU A 790 -13.14 16.98 12.24
CA GLU A 790 -14.34 17.54 12.88
C GLU A 790 -14.42 17.24 14.40
N GLN A 791 -13.75 16.18 14.88
CA GLN A 791 -13.60 15.88 16.31
C GLN A 791 -12.20 15.33 16.63
N PRO A 792 -11.19 16.21 16.84
CA PRO A 792 -9.83 15.79 17.12
C PRO A 792 -9.71 15.09 18.47
N SER A 793 -9.10 13.91 18.47
CA SER A 793 -8.84 13.14 19.67
C SER A 793 -7.73 13.77 20.51
N LYS A 794 -7.66 13.40 21.79
CA LYS A 794 -6.53 13.79 22.67
C LYS A 794 -5.18 13.29 22.13
N GLN A 795 -5.16 12.17 21.40
CA GLN A 795 -3.94 11.65 20.79
C GLN A 795 -3.55 12.47 19.56
N ASP A 796 -4.52 12.95 18.78
CA ASP A 796 -4.30 13.75 17.57
C ASP A 796 -3.63 15.08 17.95
N PHE A 797 -4.10 15.70 19.03
CA PHE A 797 -3.48 16.90 19.61
C PHE A 797 -2.04 16.64 20.12
N LEU A 798 -1.77 15.45 20.66
CA LEU A 798 -0.42 15.06 21.08
C LEU A 798 0.50 14.77 19.89
N ASN A 799 -0.04 14.26 18.78
CA ASN A 799 0.68 14.00 17.53
C ASN A 799 1.08 15.32 16.86
N LEU A 800 0.14 16.24 16.64
CA LEU A 800 0.40 17.61 16.14
C LEU A 800 1.55 18.26 16.93
N HIS A 801 1.50 18.17 18.26
CA HIS A 801 2.54 18.71 19.14
C HIS A 801 3.88 17.99 19.05
N GLY A 802 3.88 16.69 18.75
CA GLY A 802 5.07 15.89 18.51
C GLY A 802 5.74 16.27 17.20
N ASP A 803 4.96 16.35 16.12
CA ASP A 803 5.45 16.63 14.77
C ASP A 803 6.00 18.06 14.65
N ALA A 804 5.31 19.04 15.25
CA ALA A 804 5.79 20.43 15.37
C ALA A 804 7.15 20.55 16.08
N HIS A 805 7.42 19.67 17.05
CA HIS A 805 8.70 19.66 17.76
C HIS A 805 9.77 18.85 17.00
N LEU A 806 9.36 17.75 16.38
CA LEU A 806 10.23 16.84 15.64
C LEU A 806 10.82 17.52 14.40
N ILE A 807 10.02 18.29 13.65
CA ILE A 807 10.47 18.89 12.38
C ILE A 807 11.68 19.80 12.56
N VAL A 808 11.64 20.76 13.50
CA VAL A 808 12.76 21.67 13.75
C VAL A 808 13.95 20.95 14.35
N VAL A 809 13.74 20.09 15.36
CA VAL A 809 14.86 19.41 16.04
C VAL A 809 15.58 18.45 15.09
N ALA A 810 14.84 17.68 14.27
CA ALA A 810 15.42 16.73 13.33
C ALA A 810 16.20 17.44 12.20
N GLY A 811 15.70 18.58 11.69
CA GLY A 811 16.35 19.35 10.64
C GLY A 811 17.56 20.17 11.14
N SER A 812 17.41 20.89 12.25
CA SER A 812 18.42 21.85 12.70
C SER A 812 19.62 21.22 13.39
N ASP A 813 19.37 20.41 14.42
CA ASP A 813 20.42 19.95 15.34
C ASP A 813 21.39 18.99 14.63
N THR A 814 20.83 18.05 13.87
CA THR A 814 21.61 17.08 13.09
C THR A 814 22.49 17.76 12.03
N THR A 815 21.95 18.74 11.30
CA THR A 815 22.68 19.49 10.28
C THR A 815 23.78 20.34 10.90
N ALA A 816 23.50 21.06 12.00
CA ALA A 816 24.50 21.89 12.67
C ALA A 816 25.64 21.08 13.28
N VAL A 817 25.35 19.93 13.89
CA VAL A 817 26.38 19.01 14.43
C VAL A 817 27.24 18.42 13.30
N THR A 818 26.64 18.14 12.13
CA THR A 818 27.38 17.67 10.94
C THR A 818 28.33 18.75 10.42
N ILE A 819 27.86 19.99 10.23
CA ILE A 819 28.70 21.12 9.79
C ILE A 819 29.81 21.37 10.83
N THR A 820 29.48 21.41 12.12
CA THR A 820 30.47 21.59 13.20
C THR A 820 31.55 20.50 13.15
N SER A 821 31.15 19.24 12.98
CA SER A 821 32.09 18.11 12.93
C SER A 821 32.95 18.11 11.65
N LEU A 822 32.41 18.54 10.51
CA LEU A 822 33.14 18.72 9.25
C LEU A 822 34.22 19.79 9.39
N PHE A 823 33.87 20.96 9.92
CA PHE A 823 34.83 22.05 10.14
C PHE A 823 35.88 21.71 11.20
N TYR A 824 35.55 20.88 12.19
CA TYR A 824 36.54 20.31 13.13
C TYR A 824 37.56 19.44 12.40
N GLU A 825 37.14 18.47 11.56
CA GLU A 825 38.07 17.59 10.83
C GLU A 825 38.92 18.35 9.80
N LEU A 826 38.32 19.29 9.06
CA LEU A 826 39.05 20.13 8.11
C LEU A 826 40.08 21.05 8.79
N SER A 827 39.82 21.50 10.02
CA SER A 827 40.77 22.28 10.82
C SER A 827 41.93 21.42 11.36
N GLN A 828 41.74 20.10 11.52
CA GLN A 828 42.81 19.15 11.84
C GLN A 828 43.62 18.77 10.59
N ARG A 829 42.95 18.55 9.45
CA ARG A 829 43.53 18.11 8.18
C ARG A 829 43.61 19.25 7.16
N LEU A 830 44.48 20.21 7.45
CA LEU A 830 44.72 21.37 6.57
C LEU A 830 45.17 20.95 5.15
N ASP A 831 45.79 19.78 5.00
CA ASP A 831 46.16 19.18 3.71
C ASP A 831 44.93 18.77 2.88
N ILE A 832 43.88 18.24 3.50
CA ILE A 832 42.59 17.99 2.85
C ILE A 832 41.86 19.30 2.62
N CYS A 833 41.85 20.20 3.61
CA CYS A 833 41.21 21.51 3.50
C CYS A 833 41.75 22.31 2.29
N SER A 834 43.07 22.33 2.05
CA SER A 834 43.68 22.98 0.89
C SER A 834 43.31 22.31 -0.44
N GLN A 835 43.15 20.98 -0.47
CA GLN A 835 42.70 20.27 -1.67
C GLN A 835 41.22 20.55 -1.98
N LEU A 836 40.38 20.58 -0.94
CA LEU A 836 38.96 20.90 -1.05
C LEU A 836 38.74 22.36 -1.48
N GLN A 837 39.50 23.30 -0.89
CA GLN A 837 39.56 24.68 -1.35
C GLN A 837 39.92 24.76 -2.84
N LYS A 838 40.89 23.97 -3.32
CA LYS A 838 41.26 23.94 -4.75
C LYS A 838 40.14 23.39 -5.65
N GLU A 839 39.44 22.34 -5.23
CA GLU A 839 38.27 21.81 -5.97
C GLU A 839 37.17 22.89 -6.08
N ILE A 840 36.90 23.61 -4.99
CA ILE A 840 35.95 24.72 -4.94
C ILE A 840 36.41 25.90 -5.82
N ASP A 841 37.69 26.27 -5.81
CA ASP A 841 38.25 27.35 -6.64
C ASP A 841 38.23 27.03 -8.13
N GLU A 842 38.33 25.75 -8.51
CA GLU A 842 38.17 25.28 -9.88
C GLU A 842 36.69 25.36 -10.31
N TYR A 843 35.77 24.89 -9.47
CA TYR A 843 34.33 24.99 -9.69
C TYR A 843 33.82 26.43 -9.81
N LYS A 844 34.25 27.35 -8.94
CA LYS A 844 33.86 28.78 -8.97
C LYS A 844 34.31 29.54 -10.22
N LYS A 845 35.23 28.98 -11.04
CA LYS A 845 35.61 29.56 -12.35
C LYS A 845 34.59 29.25 -13.43
N GLU A 846 33.89 28.13 -13.32
CA GLU A 846 32.89 27.67 -14.29
C GLU A 846 31.47 28.12 -13.89
N TYR A 847 31.17 28.16 -12.59
CA TYR A 847 29.85 28.48 -12.04
C TYR A 847 29.86 29.75 -11.18
N ILE A 848 29.31 30.84 -11.71
CA ILE A 848 29.24 32.17 -11.05
C ILE A 848 28.31 32.15 -9.82
N LYS A 849 27.18 31.44 -9.91
CA LYS A 849 26.26 31.21 -8.80
C LYS A 849 26.27 29.73 -8.47
N SER A 850 26.46 29.39 -7.20
CA SER A 850 26.39 28.01 -6.74
C SER A 850 24.95 27.58 -6.59
N ASP A 851 24.61 26.48 -7.26
CA ASP A 851 23.32 25.80 -7.16
C ASP A 851 23.47 24.41 -6.54
N TYR A 852 22.42 23.91 -5.90
CA TYR A 852 22.42 22.63 -5.19
C TYR A 852 22.87 21.44 -6.06
N ALA A 853 22.45 21.41 -7.33
CA ALA A 853 22.73 20.28 -8.20
C ALA A 853 24.21 20.26 -8.60
N SER A 854 24.79 21.40 -8.99
CA SER A 854 26.21 21.47 -9.37
C SER A 854 27.15 21.24 -8.17
N LEU A 855 26.79 21.71 -6.97
CA LEU A 855 27.53 21.39 -5.73
C LEU A 855 27.55 19.89 -5.38
N SER A 856 26.56 19.11 -5.83
CA SER A 856 26.52 17.66 -5.59
C SER A 856 27.57 16.87 -6.37
N HIS A 857 28.22 17.49 -7.36
CA HIS A 857 29.26 16.87 -8.21
C HIS A 857 30.69 17.06 -7.69
N LEU A 858 30.90 17.88 -6.65
CA LEU A 858 32.19 18.09 -6.01
C LEU A 858 32.58 16.82 -5.22
N LYS A 859 33.54 16.06 -5.76
CA LYS A 859 33.84 14.69 -5.32
C LYS A 859 34.54 14.69 -3.98
N LEU A 860 35.51 15.59 -3.78
CA LEU A 860 36.22 15.68 -2.50
C LEU A 860 35.32 16.32 -1.43
N LEU A 861 34.48 17.30 -1.78
CA LEU A 861 33.46 17.83 -0.86
C LEU A 861 32.53 16.72 -0.35
N GLN A 862 31.92 15.94 -1.26
CA GLN A 862 31.02 14.86 -0.90
C GLN A 862 31.72 13.79 -0.05
N ALA A 863 32.94 13.42 -0.42
CA ALA A 863 33.77 12.48 0.34
C ALA A 863 34.11 12.96 1.77
N CYS A 864 34.34 14.26 1.95
CA CYS A 864 34.54 14.85 3.28
C CYS A 864 33.24 14.78 4.11
N ILE A 865 32.08 15.05 3.50
CA ILE A 865 30.77 14.97 4.16
C ILE A 865 30.47 13.51 4.57
N ASP A 866 30.68 12.54 3.68
CA ASP A 866 30.40 11.13 3.97
C ASP A 866 31.35 10.57 5.05
N GLU A 867 32.64 10.93 5.02
CA GLU A 867 33.58 10.54 6.08
C GLU A 867 33.29 11.25 7.41
N THR A 868 32.81 12.50 7.39
CA THR A 868 32.31 13.19 8.60
C THR A 868 31.09 12.48 9.17
N LEU A 869 30.12 12.10 8.34
CA LEU A 869 28.92 11.37 8.77
C LEU A 869 29.26 9.96 9.29
N ARG A 870 30.29 9.31 8.73
CA ARG A 870 30.80 8.01 9.21
C ARG A 870 31.48 8.11 10.58
N LEU A 871 32.31 9.14 10.79
CA LEU A 871 33.03 9.32 12.06
C LEU A 871 32.17 9.99 13.13
N HIS A 872 31.26 10.88 12.77
CA HIS A 872 30.46 11.66 13.71
C HIS A 872 28.96 11.50 13.41
N PRO A 873 28.43 10.26 13.48
CA PRO A 873 27.01 10.01 13.23
C PRO A 873 26.16 10.76 14.25
N VAL A 874 25.28 11.61 13.73
CA VAL A 874 24.43 12.53 14.51
C VAL A 874 23.41 11.84 15.43
N VAL A 875 23.18 10.54 15.22
CA VAL A 875 22.39 9.66 16.11
C VAL A 875 23.27 8.44 16.46
N PRO A 876 24.14 8.52 17.48
CA PRO A 876 25.20 7.52 17.73
C PRO A 876 24.67 6.12 18.06
N SER A 877 23.66 6.04 18.93
CA SER A 877 22.94 4.82 19.31
C SER A 877 22.09 4.18 18.20
N GLY A 878 21.85 4.92 17.11
CA GLY A 878 20.85 4.59 16.10
C GLY A 878 19.41 4.82 16.56
N LEU A 879 18.49 4.83 15.58
CA LEU A 879 17.06 4.97 15.85
C LEU A 879 16.46 3.65 16.33
N GLN A 880 15.58 3.73 17.33
CA GLN A 880 14.85 2.58 17.85
C GLN A 880 13.79 2.08 16.85
N ARG A 881 13.58 0.77 16.82
CA ARG A 881 12.57 0.05 16.04
C ARG A 881 11.94 -1.02 16.93
N MET A 882 10.67 -1.31 16.74
CA MET A 882 10.02 -2.45 17.37
C MET A 882 10.07 -3.64 16.40
N THR A 883 10.42 -4.83 16.87
CA THR A 883 10.20 -6.07 16.10
C THR A 883 8.70 -6.30 15.92
N PRO A 884 8.25 -6.94 14.82
CA PRO A 884 6.84 -7.26 14.65
C PRO A 884 6.40 -8.31 15.71
N PRO A 885 5.11 -8.47 16.02
CA PRO A 885 4.64 -9.34 17.12
C PRO A 885 5.11 -10.80 17.04
N GLU A 886 5.34 -11.32 15.84
CA GLU A 886 5.89 -12.65 15.56
C GLU A 886 7.41 -12.79 15.85
N GLY A 887 8.11 -11.69 16.11
CA GLY A 887 9.56 -11.64 16.29
C GLY A 887 10.35 -11.48 14.98
N LEU A 888 11.67 -11.51 15.07
CA LEU A 888 12.56 -11.32 13.94
C LEU A 888 13.84 -12.15 14.08
N GLN A 889 14.13 -13.00 13.09
CA GLN A 889 15.40 -13.71 12.99
C GLN A 889 16.48 -12.76 12.44
N ILE A 890 17.56 -12.53 13.19
CA ILE A 890 18.71 -11.71 12.79
C ILE A 890 19.96 -12.58 12.84
N GLY A 891 20.41 -13.07 11.67
CA GLY A 891 21.47 -14.08 11.58
C GLY A 891 21.07 -15.34 12.36
N ASP A 892 21.93 -15.80 13.26
CA ASP A 892 21.67 -16.97 14.10
C ASP A 892 20.81 -16.68 15.34
N THR A 893 20.40 -15.42 15.57
CA THR A 893 19.67 -15.01 16.79
C THR A 893 18.21 -14.66 16.49
N PHE A 894 17.28 -15.35 17.12
CA PHE A 894 15.87 -14.95 17.16
C PHE A 894 15.66 -13.83 18.19
N VAL A 895 15.10 -12.70 17.76
CA VAL A 895 14.63 -11.62 18.63
C VAL A 895 13.11 -11.76 18.79
N PRO A 896 12.57 -11.83 20.02
CA PRO A 896 11.12 -11.90 20.25
C PRO A 896 10.34 -10.73 19.65
N GLY A 897 9.03 -10.89 19.54
CA GLY A 897 8.14 -9.81 19.11
C GLY A 897 8.07 -8.64 20.10
N ASP A 898 7.50 -7.54 19.64
CA ASP A 898 7.28 -6.28 20.39
C ASP A 898 8.54 -5.74 21.10
N THR A 899 9.72 -6.15 20.64
CA THR A 899 11.02 -5.88 21.27
C THR A 899 11.66 -4.66 20.63
N ILE A 900 12.06 -3.69 21.46
CA ILE A 900 12.74 -2.49 20.98
C ILE A 900 14.21 -2.83 20.65
N VAL A 901 14.54 -2.84 19.37
CA VAL A 901 15.88 -3.01 18.81
C VAL A 901 16.43 -1.68 18.28
N GLN A 902 17.75 -1.57 18.19
CA GLN A 902 18.45 -0.42 17.59
C GLN A 902 19.79 -0.87 17.01
N VAL A 903 20.26 -0.20 15.96
CA VAL A 903 21.56 -0.48 15.33
C VAL A 903 22.54 0.63 15.73
N PRO A 904 23.59 0.36 16.52
CA PRO A 904 24.49 1.40 17.04
C PRO A 904 25.42 1.94 15.94
N SER A 905 24.96 2.97 15.23
CA SER A 905 25.67 3.63 14.12
C SER A 905 27.13 3.95 14.44
N TYR A 906 27.40 4.52 15.63
CA TYR A 906 28.75 4.90 16.05
C TYR A 906 29.73 3.71 16.08
N THR A 907 29.27 2.57 16.58
CA THR A 907 30.08 1.35 16.68
C THR A 907 30.19 0.66 15.33
N LEU A 908 29.08 0.52 14.61
CA LEU A 908 29.02 -0.15 13.30
C LEU A 908 29.91 0.56 12.26
N GLN A 909 29.85 1.90 12.22
CA GLN A 909 30.65 2.71 11.30
C GLN A 909 32.14 2.83 11.69
N ARG A 910 32.52 2.20 12.82
CA ARG A 910 33.90 2.04 13.31
C ARG A 910 34.40 0.60 13.34
N ASP A 911 33.62 -0.36 12.84
CA ASP A 911 34.01 -1.75 12.86
C ASP A 911 35.07 -2.05 11.78
N GLU A 912 36.22 -2.62 12.15
CA GLU A 912 37.28 -2.99 11.20
C GLU A 912 36.86 -4.10 10.21
N ARG A 913 35.74 -4.78 10.47
CA ARG A 913 35.09 -5.70 9.53
C ARG A 913 34.43 -4.95 8.37
N ALA A 914 33.97 -3.72 8.58
CA ALA A 914 33.31 -2.88 7.59
C ALA A 914 34.23 -1.78 7.01
N PHE A 915 35.07 -1.14 7.84
CA PHE A 915 35.93 -0.01 7.44
C PHE A 915 37.37 -0.21 7.92
N LEU A 916 38.33 -0.29 6.99
CA LEU A 916 39.75 -0.31 7.33
C LEU A 916 40.21 1.04 7.87
N ARG A 917 41.07 1.04 8.91
CA ARG A 917 41.48 2.26 9.64
C ARG A 917 40.25 3.10 10.05
N PRO A 918 39.33 2.54 10.86
CA PRO A 918 38.01 3.11 11.08
C PRO A 918 38.01 4.43 11.85
N ASN A 919 39.07 4.72 12.62
CA ASN A 919 39.16 5.92 13.45
C ASN A 919 39.91 7.08 12.77
N GLU A 920 40.42 6.90 11.55
CA GLU A 920 41.07 7.95 10.76
C GLU A 920 40.04 8.65 9.84
N PHE A 921 40.12 9.98 9.73
CA PHE A 921 39.37 10.76 8.74
C PHE A 921 40.07 10.67 7.38
N LEU A 922 39.52 9.83 6.49
CA LEU A 922 40.06 9.51 5.18
C LEU A 922 39.00 9.68 4.06
N PRO A 923 38.76 10.90 3.55
CA PRO A 923 37.90 11.13 2.37
C PRO A 923 38.34 10.34 1.13
N GLU A 924 39.61 9.94 1.04
CA GLU A 924 40.14 9.07 0.00
C GLU A 924 39.37 7.74 -0.10
N ARG A 925 38.81 7.26 1.02
CA ARG A 925 37.93 6.07 1.12
C ARG A 925 36.74 6.11 0.16
N TRP A 926 36.20 7.30 -0.11
CA TRP A 926 35.03 7.52 -0.96
C TRP A 926 35.41 7.94 -2.39
N THR A 927 36.70 8.00 -2.72
CA THR A 927 37.21 8.50 -4.01
C THR A 927 38.31 7.62 -4.60
N SER A 928 39.54 7.72 -4.10
CA SER A 928 40.73 7.09 -4.69
C SER A 928 41.12 5.74 -4.08
N GLN A 929 40.57 5.39 -2.91
CA GLN A 929 40.89 4.17 -2.15
C GLN A 929 39.61 3.44 -1.66
N PRO A 930 38.71 3.01 -2.57
CA PRO A 930 37.46 2.34 -2.21
C PRO A 930 37.67 1.03 -1.43
N ASP A 931 38.80 0.35 -1.62
CA ASP A 931 39.17 -0.89 -0.90
C ASP A 931 39.27 -0.70 0.63
N LEU A 932 39.28 0.54 1.12
CA LEU A 932 39.18 0.86 2.55
C LEU A 932 37.76 0.64 3.12
N ILE A 933 36.76 0.38 2.26
CA ILE A 933 35.42 -0.09 2.62
C ILE A 933 35.33 -1.58 2.30
N LYS A 934 35.17 -2.42 3.32
CA LYS A 934 34.94 -3.86 3.18
C LYS A 934 33.45 -4.20 3.04
N ASP A 935 32.60 -3.45 3.74
CA ASP A 935 31.15 -3.60 3.70
C ASP A 935 30.50 -2.21 3.65
N ALA A 936 29.99 -1.84 2.48
CA ALA A 936 29.32 -0.57 2.26
C ALA A 936 27.93 -0.50 2.90
N SER A 937 27.29 -1.63 3.21
CA SER A 937 25.94 -1.66 3.81
C SER A 937 25.91 -1.11 5.24
N ALA A 938 27.06 -1.10 5.93
CA ALA A 938 27.27 -0.48 7.23
C ALA A 938 27.16 1.06 7.21
N PHE A 939 27.26 1.70 6.03
CA PHE A 939 27.15 3.16 5.89
C PHE A 939 25.71 3.63 5.64
N ALA A 940 24.96 3.81 6.72
CA ALA A 940 23.56 4.25 6.67
C ALA A 940 23.27 5.53 7.50
N PRO A 941 24.00 6.65 7.31
CA PRO A 941 23.84 7.86 8.14
C PRO A 941 22.44 8.50 8.06
N PHE A 942 21.70 8.25 6.98
CA PHE A 942 20.33 8.72 6.78
C PHE A 942 19.28 7.60 6.90
N SER A 943 19.62 6.45 7.50
CA SER A 943 18.83 5.20 7.40
C SER A 943 18.59 4.74 5.95
N MET A 944 17.86 3.63 5.75
CA MET A 944 17.65 3.00 4.44
C MET A 944 16.19 2.58 4.23
N GLY A 945 15.80 2.39 2.96
CA GLY A 945 14.48 1.92 2.54
C GLY A 945 13.34 2.86 2.98
N ARG A 946 12.20 2.27 3.36
CA ARG A 946 10.99 2.97 3.88
C ARG A 946 11.27 3.88 5.07
N ASN A 947 12.37 3.64 5.81
CA ASN A 947 12.77 4.39 7.00
C ASN A 947 13.87 5.43 6.72
N SER A 948 14.14 5.77 5.46
CA SER A 948 15.15 6.77 5.09
C SER A 948 14.72 8.20 5.51
N CYS A 949 15.70 9.04 5.84
CA CYS A 949 15.48 10.37 6.39
C CYS A 949 14.83 11.33 5.36
N VAL A 950 13.63 11.82 5.70
CA VAL A 950 12.88 12.86 4.97
C VAL A 950 13.77 14.06 4.61
N GLY A 951 14.54 14.56 5.58
CA GLY A 951 15.37 15.76 5.44
C GLY A 951 16.69 15.58 4.69
N LYS A 952 17.00 14.38 4.16
CA LYS A 952 18.33 14.07 3.58
C LYS A 952 18.78 15.09 2.51
N GLN A 953 17.89 15.48 1.61
CA GLN A 953 18.24 16.40 0.51
C GLN A 953 18.48 17.84 1.03
N LEU A 954 17.65 18.30 1.97
CA LEU A 954 17.79 19.61 2.61
C LEU A 954 19.07 19.71 3.45
N GLY A 955 19.32 18.75 4.35
CA GLY A 955 20.54 18.76 5.17
C GLY A 955 21.81 18.71 4.31
N LEU A 956 21.84 17.89 3.25
CA LEU A 956 22.96 17.88 2.30
C LEU A 956 23.08 19.19 1.50
N MET A 957 21.99 19.88 1.21
CA MET A 957 22.00 21.21 0.58
C MET A 957 22.64 22.24 1.50
N GLU A 958 22.17 22.35 2.75
CA GLU A 958 22.72 23.26 3.75
C GLU A 958 24.22 23.01 3.97
N ILE A 959 24.62 21.75 4.20
CA ILE A 959 26.03 21.38 4.44
C ILE A 959 26.91 21.74 3.24
N ARG A 960 26.53 21.33 2.01
CA ARG A 960 27.32 21.60 0.81
C ARG A 960 27.42 23.10 0.53
N TYR A 961 26.31 23.83 0.63
CA TYR A 961 26.26 25.25 0.31
C TYR A 961 27.14 26.06 1.26
N ILE A 962 26.92 25.96 2.58
CA ILE A 962 27.65 26.78 3.55
C ILE A 962 29.14 26.42 3.61
N THR A 963 29.48 25.13 3.48
CA THR A 963 30.89 24.69 3.44
C THR A 963 31.59 25.28 2.22
N THR A 964 30.93 25.28 1.05
CA THR A 964 31.50 25.84 -0.19
C THR A 964 31.71 27.35 -0.07
N GLU A 965 30.71 28.10 0.40
CA GLU A 965 30.83 29.55 0.54
C GLU A 965 31.90 29.95 1.56
N ILE A 966 31.93 29.31 2.75
CA ILE A 966 32.95 29.61 3.76
C ILE A 966 34.36 29.28 3.24
N LEU A 967 34.59 28.08 2.68
CA LEU A 967 35.93 27.68 2.21
C LEU A 967 36.38 28.44 0.96
N SER A 968 35.45 28.92 0.13
CA SER A 968 35.80 29.81 -1.00
C SER A 968 36.30 31.19 -0.53
N ARG A 969 35.79 31.69 0.61
CA ARG A 969 36.10 33.05 1.13
C ARG A 969 37.17 33.07 2.22
N TYR A 970 37.31 32.00 3.00
CA TYR A 970 38.13 31.98 4.23
C TYR A 970 39.02 30.73 4.38
N ASN A 971 40.21 30.93 4.94
CA ASN A 971 41.01 29.88 5.57
C ASN A 971 40.53 29.69 7.02
N ILE A 972 40.51 28.44 7.47
CA ILE A 972 40.05 28.06 8.82
C ILE A 972 41.21 27.51 9.66
N GLN A 973 41.25 27.88 10.93
CA GLN A 973 42.16 27.32 11.94
C GLN A 973 41.45 27.28 13.30
N PHE A 974 41.93 26.45 14.22
CA PHE A 974 41.46 26.48 15.61
C PHE A 974 41.81 27.82 16.29
N ALA A 975 40.87 28.36 17.05
CA ALA A 975 41.13 29.56 17.86
C ALA A 975 42.12 29.27 19.00
N PRO A 976 42.95 30.25 19.42
CA PRO A 976 43.87 30.08 20.55
C PRO A 976 43.14 29.61 21.82
N GLY A 977 43.62 28.50 22.39
CA GLY A 977 43.04 27.89 23.59
C GLY A 977 41.92 26.87 23.36
N ASN A 978 41.53 26.61 22.10
CA ASN A 978 40.67 25.47 21.78
C ASN A 978 41.50 24.16 21.81
N ASP A 979 41.00 23.12 22.49
CA ASP A 979 41.64 21.80 22.54
C ASP A 979 40.91 20.81 21.62
N PRO A 980 41.52 20.39 20.50
CA PRO A 980 40.89 19.44 19.58
C PRO A 980 40.60 18.07 20.21
N LYS A 981 41.31 17.66 21.26
CA LYS A 981 41.02 16.37 21.95
C LYS A 981 39.77 16.46 22.81
N ALA A 982 39.60 17.55 23.56
CA ALA A 982 38.41 17.77 24.37
C ALA A 982 37.11 17.68 23.54
N TYR A 983 37.13 18.16 22.28
CA TYR A 983 35.99 18.06 21.36
C TYR A 983 35.57 16.60 21.04
N LEU A 984 36.52 15.65 21.05
CA LEU A 984 36.22 14.22 20.84
C LEU A 984 35.83 13.52 22.16
N GLU A 985 36.56 13.80 23.25
CA GLU A 985 36.41 13.11 24.53
C GLU A 985 35.10 13.44 25.26
N ASN A 986 34.51 14.62 25.02
CA ASN A 986 33.31 15.10 25.70
C ASN A 986 32.03 14.99 24.83
N LYS A 987 32.06 14.15 23.79
CA LYS A 987 30.86 13.86 23.00
C LYS A 987 29.87 13.01 23.80
N MET A 988 28.61 13.42 23.82
CA MET A 988 27.54 12.72 24.54
C MET A 988 26.43 12.32 23.58
N ASP A 989 26.00 11.06 23.65
CA ASP A 989 24.77 10.61 23.01
C ASP A 989 23.57 11.04 23.87
N VAL A 990 22.82 12.02 23.38
CA VAL A 990 21.63 12.57 24.04
C VAL A 990 20.39 12.39 23.14
N PHE A 991 20.31 11.24 22.46
CA PHE A 991 19.52 10.95 21.25
C PHE A 991 20.11 11.58 19.98
N THR A 992 20.40 12.88 19.99
CA THR A 992 21.34 13.49 19.03
C THR A 992 22.76 13.55 19.63
N LEU A 993 23.77 13.75 18.78
CA LEU A 993 25.17 13.86 19.21
C LEU A 993 25.45 15.27 19.77
N ALA A 994 25.47 15.41 21.09
CA ALA A 994 25.93 16.65 21.73
C ALA A 994 27.47 16.78 21.63
N VAL A 995 27.91 17.95 21.15
CA VAL A 995 29.33 18.31 20.98
C VAL A 995 29.67 19.58 21.74
N LEU A 996 30.94 19.72 22.14
CA LEU A 996 31.46 20.95 22.74
C LEU A 996 31.50 22.11 21.75
N ASP A 997 31.60 23.33 22.28
CA ASP A 997 31.80 24.55 21.51
C ASP A 997 33.10 24.48 20.69
N LEU A 998 32.96 24.66 19.37
CA LEU A 998 34.06 24.68 18.42
C LEU A 998 34.44 26.13 18.12
N ASN A 999 35.54 26.61 18.68
CA ASN A 999 36.04 27.95 18.40
C ASN A 999 37.08 27.92 17.27
N LEU A 1000 36.79 28.63 16.18
CA LEU A 1000 37.64 28.74 14.98
C LEU A 1000 38.03 30.20 14.73
N VAL A 1001 39.07 30.42 13.92
CA VAL A 1001 39.42 31.73 13.36
C VAL A 1001 39.31 31.63 11.84
N PHE A 1002 38.55 32.55 11.26
CA PHE A 1002 38.39 32.70 9.82
C PHE A 1002 39.27 33.86 9.34
N THR A 1003 40.17 33.61 8.39
CA THR A 1003 41.00 34.65 7.76
C THR A 1003 40.74 34.66 6.26
N ARG A 1004 40.51 35.83 5.65
CA ARG A 1004 40.12 35.93 4.24
C ARG A 1004 41.19 35.33 3.31
N ARG A 1005 40.74 34.64 2.26
CA ARG A 1005 41.61 34.11 1.20
C ARG A 1005 41.96 35.22 0.21
N ASN A 1006 43.17 35.18 -0.34
CA ASN A 1006 43.68 36.11 -1.35
C ASN A 1006 43.42 35.59 -2.77
#